data_AF-A0A944WAQ4-F1
#
_entry.id   AF-A0A944WAQ4-F1
#
_cell.length_a   1.000
_cell.length_b   1.000
_cell.length_c   1.000
_cell.angle_alpha   90.00
_cell.angle_beta   90.00
_cell.angle_gamma   90.00
#
_symmetry.space_group_name_H-M   'P 1'
#
loop_
_entity.id
_entity.type
_entity.pdbx_description
1 polymer ?
#
loop_
_entity_poly.entity_id
_entity_poly.type
_entity_poly.pdbx_seq_one_letter_code
_entity_poly.pdbx_strand_id
1 'polypeptide(L)'
;MVPSTAPETVAGESPHADLEHLIKRAAHLLPAQGPITAFVHHNTLHAFEDLSFEDAVVKGAETFGCHPYLPEERYRQKLARGRILQRDIEAVLIDDLENDGDELLGFLGTRFHLRLAMLAHPLRTGPTAELRWVVAETESLRTFREETPPPNRDLAITDTRHWIMRDLRNGRTPNPIDERIRRTLDCLFATFDRQHIEKWDDDTWEMFTLHLLWLVCKDGVLRSDVESPTPRRSLRHRELLMDATGQDSDEYVHDLLIRFCAAFLDQGFAHWSMPNLEDGFYRTFLSLYDQPFRPVDRWARGLSQELQRLTDEDIGPLDSIAESLDLLGVSELERQGYIAATLLALRGYGGMIWQLETRGDRVAHPLPPETLIEFLAIRLMLDRVALQYVARESLAFREPLNKLRQHLSEKVPQHEPTSVDQRAFLVFQLAQLIGWNPKYLHRLSNAEWKILVSEIEAFPSLERRRIYHLAFERRYRIQTLDAVAVHSLTQRVSNTDGPSRAHRVRVPTFQVVCCIDEREESFRRHLEEFEPQCETLGAAGFFAVAMYYRGAADAHYTPLCPVIIKPKHYVGEDVVYSFKKAEDQRRSRRRAIGTVTRHVHSGSRTFTGGWLAAVFGSLASLPLVTRILFPRATARLRQLFHGFVKTPAVTHLQLERAESEPGPEPGHVGYNVDEMAAIVERLL
;
A
#
# COMPACT_ATOMS: atom_id res chain seq x y z
N MET A 1 43.10 3.42 39.02
CA MET A 1 42.42 2.31 39.75
C MET A 1 40.93 2.55 39.66
N VAL A 2 40.31 1.94 38.66
CA VAL A 2 38.84 1.87 38.48
C VAL A 2 38.53 0.38 38.60
N PRO A 3 37.67 -0.07 39.52
CA PRO A 3 37.47 -1.48 39.72
C PRO A 3 36.69 -2.06 38.54
N SER A 4 37.28 -3.09 37.94
CA SER A 4 36.69 -3.99 36.96
C SER A 4 35.58 -4.79 37.65
N THR A 5 34.33 -4.43 37.41
CA THR A 5 33.17 -5.29 37.69
C THR A 5 32.98 -6.21 36.48
N ALA A 6 33.17 -7.50 36.69
CA ALA A 6 32.73 -8.55 35.77
C ALA A 6 31.23 -8.40 35.47
N PRO A 7 30.76 -8.76 34.27
CA PRO A 7 29.33 -8.75 33.99
C PRO A 7 28.66 -9.82 34.86
N GLU A 8 27.83 -9.38 35.80
CA GLU A 8 26.82 -10.23 36.41
C GLU A 8 25.89 -10.72 35.30
N THR A 9 25.95 -12.02 35.03
CA THR A 9 24.97 -12.74 34.21
C THR A 9 23.57 -12.48 34.77
N VAL A 10 22.78 -11.70 34.04
CA VAL A 10 21.36 -11.48 34.32
C VAL A 10 20.65 -12.83 34.19
N ALA A 11 20.19 -13.37 35.32
CA ALA A 11 19.31 -14.52 35.35
C ALA A 11 17.90 -14.10 34.89
N GLY A 12 17.40 -14.69 33.81
CA GLY A 12 15.96 -14.66 33.48
C GLY A 12 15.57 -14.13 32.10
N GLU A 13 16.42 -14.20 31.07
CA GLU A 13 15.93 -14.01 29.69
C GLU A 13 15.18 -15.28 29.24
N SER A 14 13.92 -15.13 28.80
CA SER A 14 13.14 -16.19 28.16
C SER A 14 13.98 -16.82 27.06
N PRO A 15 14.04 -18.16 26.92
CA PRO A 15 14.86 -18.84 25.91
C PRO A 15 14.55 -18.40 24.47
N HIS A 16 13.42 -17.72 24.25
CA HIS A 16 12.98 -17.17 22.96
C HIS A 16 12.73 -15.65 22.98
N ALA A 17 13.33 -14.91 23.92
CA ALA A 17 13.14 -13.46 24.04
C ALA A 17 13.42 -12.69 22.73
N ASP A 18 14.47 -13.10 22.01
CA ASP A 18 14.82 -12.54 20.70
C ASP A 18 13.71 -12.79 19.67
N LEU A 19 13.15 -14.00 19.64
CA LEU A 19 12.10 -14.37 18.70
C LEU A 19 10.80 -13.60 18.97
N GLU A 20 10.41 -13.46 20.24
CA GLU A 20 9.29 -12.61 20.62
C GLU A 20 9.49 -11.16 20.17
N HIS A 21 10.70 -10.63 20.34
CA HIS A 21 11.03 -9.28 19.90
C HIS A 21 10.91 -9.12 18.39
N LEU A 22 11.40 -10.09 17.60
CA LEU A 22 11.26 -10.11 16.15
C LEU A 22 9.80 -10.18 15.71
N ILE A 23 8.97 -10.99 16.36
CA ILE A 23 7.53 -11.11 16.07
C ILE A 23 6.81 -9.80 16.39
N LYS A 24 7.05 -9.20 17.56
CA LYS A 24 6.48 -7.90 17.94
C LYS A 24 6.88 -6.82 16.94
N ARG A 25 8.16 -6.78 16.53
CA ARG A 25 8.64 -5.85 15.50
C ARG A 25 7.92 -6.04 14.16
N ALA A 26 7.72 -7.29 13.73
CA ALA A 26 6.97 -7.60 12.52
C ALA A 26 5.48 -7.26 12.63
N ALA A 27 4.89 -7.35 13.83
CA ALA A 27 3.49 -7.00 14.08
C ALA A 27 3.19 -5.52 13.80
N HIS A 28 4.18 -4.62 13.97
CA HIS A 28 4.04 -3.21 13.59
C HIS A 28 3.79 -3.00 12.08
N LEU A 29 4.11 -3.99 11.23
CA LEU A 29 3.81 -3.94 9.79
C LEU A 29 2.36 -4.34 9.49
N LEU A 30 1.66 -4.97 10.43
CA LEU A 30 0.30 -5.44 10.23
C LEU A 30 -0.69 -4.27 10.28
N PRO A 31 -1.81 -4.35 9.52
CA PRO A 31 -2.81 -3.30 9.54
C PRO A 31 -3.46 -3.20 10.93
N ALA A 32 -3.40 -2.02 11.54
CA ALA A 32 -4.10 -1.72 12.81
C ALA A 32 -5.60 -1.44 12.63
N GLN A 33 -6.11 -1.49 11.39
CA GLN A 33 -7.52 -1.27 11.09
C GLN A 33 -8.28 -2.60 11.19
N GLY A 34 -9.24 -2.67 12.11
CA GLY A 34 -10.26 -3.74 12.11
C GLY A 34 -11.25 -3.57 10.95
N PRO A 35 -12.25 -4.47 10.82
CA PRO A 35 -13.34 -4.33 9.85
C PRO A 35 -13.97 -2.93 9.92
N ILE A 36 -13.88 -2.17 8.85
CA ILE A 36 -14.23 -0.75 8.82
C ILE A 36 -15.76 -0.59 8.97
N THR A 37 -16.21 -0.08 10.11
CA THR A 37 -17.60 0.41 10.30
C THR A 37 -17.69 1.94 10.27
N ALA A 38 -16.56 2.64 10.41
CA ALA A 38 -16.43 4.08 10.32
C ALA A 38 -15.07 4.47 9.70
N PHE A 39 -15.04 5.55 8.92
CA PHE A 39 -13.83 6.08 8.29
C PHE A 39 -12.90 6.63 9.37
N VAL A 40 -11.66 6.14 9.44
CA VAL A 40 -10.62 6.65 10.33
C VAL A 40 -9.35 6.88 9.50
N HIS A 41 -8.78 8.09 9.59
CA HIS A 41 -7.44 8.36 9.09
C HIS A 41 -6.44 7.47 9.86
N HIS A 42 -5.71 6.61 9.17
CA HIS A 42 -4.58 5.92 9.76
C HIS A 42 -3.44 5.99 8.75
N ASN A 43 -2.29 6.46 9.20
CA ASN A 43 -1.09 6.49 8.37
C ASN A 43 -0.70 5.04 8.02
N THR A 44 -0.91 4.63 6.77
CA THR A 44 -0.53 3.28 6.32
C THR A 44 0.98 3.06 6.35
N LEU A 45 1.76 4.14 6.43
CA LEU A 45 3.22 4.14 6.52
C LEU A 45 3.72 4.35 7.96
N HIS A 46 2.86 4.20 8.98
CA HIS A 46 3.25 4.44 10.39
C HIS A 46 4.48 3.63 10.85
N ALA A 47 4.68 2.43 10.28
CA ALA A 47 5.84 1.59 10.57
C ALA A 47 7.17 2.11 9.99
N PHE A 48 7.12 3.21 9.24
CA PHE A 48 8.25 3.83 8.53
C PHE A 48 8.34 5.33 8.85
N GLU A 49 7.81 5.77 9.99
CA GLU A 49 7.82 7.20 10.40
C GLU A 49 9.22 7.72 10.72
N ASP A 50 10.21 6.84 10.88
CA ASP A 50 11.62 7.15 11.00
C ASP A 50 12.27 7.53 9.66
N LEU A 51 11.60 7.26 8.53
CA LEU A 51 12.09 7.55 7.18
C LEU A 51 11.52 8.87 6.64
N SER A 52 12.18 9.41 5.62
CA SER A 52 11.57 10.47 4.80
C SER A 52 10.30 9.94 4.14
N PHE A 53 9.35 10.81 3.79
CA PHE A 53 8.10 10.37 3.15
C PHE A 53 8.36 9.57 1.87
N GLU A 54 9.32 9.98 1.05
CA GLU A 54 9.67 9.32 -0.21
C GLU A 54 10.26 7.93 0.04
N ASP A 55 11.19 7.81 0.98
CA ASP A 55 11.78 6.53 1.39
C ASP A 55 10.73 5.61 2.02
N ALA A 56 9.84 6.15 2.85
CA ALA A 56 8.75 5.42 3.48
C ALA A 56 7.77 4.86 2.44
N VAL A 57 7.45 5.63 1.41
CA VAL A 57 6.58 5.21 0.31
C VAL A 57 7.22 4.09 -0.51
N VAL A 58 8.52 4.21 -0.84
CA VAL A 58 9.26 3.15 -1.55
C VAL A 58 9.37 1.89 -0.69
N LYS A 59 9.74 2.04 0.58
CA LYS A 59 9.85 0.92 1.52
C LYS A 59 8.53 0.23 1.78
N GLY A 60 7.45 1.00 1.90
CA GLY A 60 6.09 0.49 2.02
C GLY A 60 5.65 -0.28 0.78
N ALA A 61 5.98 0.20 -0.42
CA ALA A 61 5.71 -0.52 -1.67
C ALA A 61 6.42 -1.87 -1.74
N GLU A 62 7.70 -1.92 -1.37
CA GLU A 62 8.47 -3.17 -1.30
C GLU A 62 7.89 -4.15 -0.28
N THR A 63 7.51 -3.65 0.90
CA THR A 63 7.04 -4.47 2.02
C THR A 63 5.63 -5.01 1.78
N PHE A 64 4.75 -4.19 1.20
CA PHE A 64 3.35 -4.54 1.02
C PHE A 64 3.01 -5.01 -0.41
N GLY A 65 3.97 -5.02 -1.33
CA GLY A 65 3.74 -5.43 -2.72
C GLY A 65 2.70 -4.55 -3.43
N CYS A 66 2.77 -3.23 -3.23
CA CYS A 66 1.84 -2.26 -3.81
C CYS A 66 2.55 -1.23 -4.70
N HIS A 67 1.79 -0.38 -5.39
CA HIS A 67 2.37 0.70 -6.19
C HIS A 67 2.53 1.96 -5.33
N PRO A 68 3.76 2.52 -5.21
CA PRO A 68 4.02 3.70 -4.39
C PRO A 68 3.41 4.97 -4.97
N TYR A 69 3.37 5.05 -6.30
CA TYR A 69 2.86 6.18 -7.05
C TYR A 69 1.91 5.70 -8.15
N LEU A 70 1.09 6.61 -8.68
CA LEU A 70 0.28 6.33 -9.86
C LEU A 70 1.15 5.89 -11.05
N PRO A 71 0.63 5.04 -11.96
CA PRO A 71 1.33 4.73 -13.21
C PRO A 71 1.68 6.00 -14.00
N GLU A 72 2.82 6.01 -14.71
CA GLU A 72 3.25 7.18 -15.49
C GLU A 72 2.18 7.68 -16.46
N GLU A 73 1.42 6.77 -17.06
CA GLU A 73 0.30 7.10 -17.96
C GLU A 73 -0.78 7.97 -17.28
N ARG A 74 -1.08 7.73 -16.00
CA ARG A 74 -2.02 8.57 -15.23
C ARG A 74 -1.45 9.98 -14.99
N TYR A 75 -0.14 10.12 -14.86
CA TYR A 75 0.51 11.43 -14.75
C TYR A 75 0.55 12.16 -16.08
N ARG A 76 0.82 11.46 -17.18
CA ARG A 76 0.72 12.05 -18.54
C ARG A 76 -0.69 12.53 -18.84
N GLN A 77 -1.74 11.80 -18.43
CA GLN A 77 -3.13 12.27 -18.51
C GLN A 77 -3.38 13.54 -17.69
N LYS A 78 -2.72 13.69 -16.53
CA LYS A 78 -2.80 14.92 -15.72
C LYS A 78 -2.06 16.08 -16.39
N LEU A 79 -0.92 15.83 -17.03
CA LEU A 79 -0.20 16.80 -17.84
C LEU A 79 -1.06 17.27 -19.02
N ALA A 80 -1.64 16.35 -19.80
CA ALA A 80 -2.53 16.66 -20.92
C ALA A 80 -3.78 17.47 -20.52
N ARG A 81 -4.25 17.30 -19.27
CA ARG A 81 -5.39 18.05 -18.70
C ARG A 81 -4.99 19.35 -18.00
N GLY A 82 -3.71 19.73 -18.02
CA GLY A 82 -3.20 20.93 -17.34
C GLY A 82 -3.25 20.85 -15.81
N ARG A 83 -3.42 19.65 -15.23
CA ARG A 83 -3.30 19.42 -13.78
C ARG A 83 -1.83 19.32 -13.33
N ILE A 84 -0.92 19.11 -14.27
CA ILE A 84 0.53 19.29 -14.15
C ILE A 84 0.89 20.17 -15.36
N LEU A 85 1.84 21.09 -15.21
CA LEU A 85 2.41 21.84 -16.33
C LEU A 85 3.85 21.41 -16.58
N GLN A 86 4.34 21.58 -17.80
CA GLN A 86 5.72 21.25 -18.15
C GLN A 86 6.73 21.98 -17.25
N ARG A 87 6.50 23.27 -16.97
CA ARG A 87 7.30 24.07 -16.04
C ARG A 87 7.34 23.51 -14.60
N ASP A 88 6.30 22.77 -14.19
CA ASP A 88 6.27 22.16 -12.86
C ASP A 88 7.22 20.95 -12.82
N ILE A 89 7.27 20.18 -13.91
CA ILE A 89 8.21 19.06 -14.09
C ILE A 89 9.64 19.59 -14.16
N GLU A 90 9.88 20.61 -14.98
CA GLU A 90 11.21 21.24 -15.11
C GLU A 90 11.71 21.77 -13.77
N ALA A 91 10.87 22.49 -13.02
CA ALA A 91 11.25 23.03 -11.72
C ALA A 91 11.59 21.92 -10.71
N VAL A 92 10.78 20.86 -10.64
CA VAL A 92 11.08 19.72 -9.75
C VAL A 92 12.34 19.01 -10.18
N LEU A 93 12.58 18.84 -11.48
CA LEU A 93 13.79 18.17 -11.97
C LEU A 93 15.05 19.00 -11.73
N ILE A 94 14.96 20.33 -11.81
CA ILE A 94 16.05 21.24 -11.40
C ILE A 94 16.33 21.08 -9.90
N ASP A 95 15.27 21.10 -9.08
CA ASP A 95 15.38 20.95 -7.62
C ASP A 95 15.96 19.56 -7.25
N ASP A 96 15.61 18.50 -7.99
CA ASP A 96 16.05 17.11 -7.75
C ASP A 96 17.50 16.83 -8.19
N LEU A 97 17.93 17.43 -9.31
CA LEU A 97 19.28 17.24 -9.84
C LEU A 97 20.30 18.19 -9.22
N GLU A 98 19.86 19.31 -8.64
CA GLU A 98 20.75 20.35 -8.11
C GLU A 98 21.90 20.69 -9.11
N ASN A 99 23.16 20.57 -8.68
CA ASN A 99 24.34 20.87 -9.50
C ASN A 99 24.62 19.80 -10.57
N ASP A 100 24.04 18.61 -10.43
CA ASP A 100 24.28 17.49 -11.34
C ASP A 100 23.51 17.64 -12.66
N GLY A 101 22.56 18.57 -12.73
CA GLY A 101 21.72 18.78 -13.92
C GLY A 101 22.52 19.20 -15.16
N ASP A 102 23.63 19.88 -14.96
CA ASP A 102 24.53 20.38 -16.01
C ASP A 102 25.62 19.37 -16.42
N GLU A 103 25.69 18.20 -15.77
CA GLU A 103 26.65 17.16 -16.15
C GLU A 103 26.44 16.72 -17.60
N LEU A 104 27.53 16.75 -18.37
CA LEU A 104 27.52 16.44 -19.79
C LEU A 104 27.50 14.93 -20.04
N LEU A 105 26.61 14.49 -20.92
CA LEU A 105 26.54 13.12 -21.42
C LEU A 105 27.34 13.03 -22.73
N GLY A 106 28.66 13.21 -22.61
CA GLY A 106 29.55 13.42 -23.76
C GLY A 106 29.18 14.72 -24.48
N PHE A 107 28.83 14.64 -25.76
CA PHE A 107 28.35 15.77 -26.57
C PHE A 107 26.85 15.70 -26.91
N LEU A 108 26.09 14.82 -26.24
CA LEU A 108 24.66 14.61 -26.51
C LEU A 108 23.72 15.58 -25.80
N GLY A 109 24.21 16.30 -24.79
CA GLY A 109 23.44 17.20 -23.95
C GLY A 109 23.79 17.04 -22.47
N THR A 110 22.92 17.52 -21.59
CA THR A 110 23.09 17.41 -20.13
C THR A 110 22.18 16.34 -19.53
N ARG A 111 22.50 15.90 -18.30
CA ARG A 111 21.65 15.01 -17.49
C ARG A 111 20.20 15.52 -17.39
N PHE A 112 20.03 16.83 -17.16
CA PHE A 112 18.71 17.46 -17.11
C PHE A 112 17.88 17.23 -18.38
N HIS A 113 18.47 17.49 -19.56
CA HIS A 113 17.76 17.34 -20.83
C HIS A 113 17.38 15.89 -21.13
N LEU A 114 18.26 14.93 -20.78
CA LEU A 114 17.96 13.51 -20.93
C LEU A 114 16.78 13.10 -20.05
N ARG A 115 16.83 13.40 -18.74
CA ARG A 115 15.75 13.03 -17.82
C ARG A 115 14.44 13.74 -18.17
N LEU A 116 14.50 15.00 -18.60
CA LEU A 116 13.33 15.73 -19.07
C LEU A 116 12.69 15.05 -20.29
N ALA A 117 13.50 14.60 -21.26
CA ALA A 117 13.00 13.86 -22.41
C ALA A 117 12.36 12.51 -22.02
N MET A 118 12.95 11.79 -21.05
CA MET A 118 12.39 10.56 -20.51
C MET A 118 11.05 10.76 -19.79
N LEU A 119 10.81 11.95 -19.23
CA LEU A 119 9.53 12.32 -18.65
C LEU A 119 8.54 12.73 -19.75
N ALA A 120 8.93 13.66 -20.63
CA ALA A 120 8.05 14.27 -21.63
C ALA A 120 7.43 13.28 -22.61
N HIS A 121 8.15 12.20 -22.95
CA HIS A 121 7.71 11.23 -23.94
C HIS A 121 7.43 9.85 -23.33
N PRO A 122 6.46 9.08 -23.87
CA PRO A 122 6.27 7.70 -23.45
C PRO A 122 7.44 6.83 -23.92
N LEU A 123 8.04 6.07 -23.00
CA LEU A 123 9.08 5.09 -23.32
C LEU A 123 8.51 3.70 -23.17
N ARG A 124 8.57 2.89 -24.24
CA ARG A 124 8.16 1.49 -24.20
C ARG A 124 9.28 0.66 -23.58
N THR A 125 8.91 -0.13 -22.58
CA THR A 125 9.76 -1.10 -21.88
C THR A 125 9.05 -2.44 -21.86
N GLY A 126 9.78 -3.54 -21.99
CA GLY A 126 9.23 -4.89 -21.93
C GLY A 126 10.32 -5.95 -21.86
N PRO A 127 9.95 -7.24 -21.74
CA PRO A 127 10.90 -8.35 -21.85
C PRO A 127 11.60 -8.35 -23.20
N THR A 128 12.80 -8.93 -23.26
CA THR A 128 13.61 -9.04 -24.50
C THR A 128 12.81 -9.60 -25.68
N ALA A 129 11.98 -10.63 -25.45
CA ALA A 129 11.17 -11.25 -26.49
C ALA A 129 10.11 -10.29 -27.06
N GLU A 130 9.44 -9.52 -26.20
CA GLU A 130 8.46 -8.51 -26.62
C GLU A 130 9.13 -7.42 -27.46
N LEU A 131 10.28 -6.91 -27.01
CA LEU A 131 10.98 -5.85 -27.74
C LEU A 131 11.54 -6.33 -29.08
N ARG A 132 12.04 -7.57 -29.16
CA ARG A 132 12.44 -8.18 -30.44
C ARG A 132 11.27 -8.28 -31.40
N TRP A 133 10.11 -8.71 -30.91
CA TRP A 133 8.89 -8.74 -31.71
C TRP A 133 8.48 -7.34 -32.16
N VAL A 134 8.51 -6.34 -31.26
CA VAL A 134 8.21 -4.94 -31.62
C VAL A 134 9.14 -4.45 -32.72
N VAL A 135 10.45 -4.64 -32.59
CA VAL A 135 11.43 -4.19 -33.59
C VAL A 135 11.26 -4.91 -34.93
N ALA A 136 10.91 -6.20 -34.92
CA ALA A 136 10.79 -7.01 -36.13
C ALA A 136 9.45 -6.85 -36.87
N GLU A 137 8.33 -6.75 -36.13
CA GLU A 137 6.97 -6.87 -36.65
C GLU A 137 6.20 -5.55 -36.69
N THR A 138 6.78 -4.46 -36.20
CA THR A 138 6.16 -3.12 -36.28
C THR A 138 6.96 -2.20 -37.19
N GLU A 139 6.39 -1.03 -37.47
CA GLU A 139 7.03 0.03 -38.26
C GLU A 139 8.20 0.72 -37.52
N SER A 140 8.68 0.18 -36.39
CA SER A 140 9.73 0.77 -35.55
C SER A 140 11.05 1.02 -36.28
N LEU A 141 11.37 0.25 -37.32
CA LEU A 141 12.55 0.47 -38.17
C LEU A 141 12.20 1.06 -39.54
N ARG A 142 10.92 1.35 -39.78
CA ARG A 142 10.43 1.85 -41.06
C ARG A 142 10.10 3.33 -41.04
N THR A 143 9.47 3.78 -39.96
CA THR A 143 9.05 5.17 -39.79
C THR A 143 9.45 5.66 -38.39
N PHE A 144 9.82 6.94 -38.29
CA PHE A 144 10.07 7.54 -36.99
C PHE A 144 8.80 7.50 -36.14
N ARG A 145 8.96 7.40 -34.83
CA ARG A 145 7.84 7.46 -33.88
C ARG A 145 6.99 8.71 -34.08
N GLU A 146 5.68 8.57 -33.92
CA GLU A 146 4.71 9.67 -34.05
C GLU A 146 5.03 10.84 -33.10
N GLU A 147 5.60 10.55 -31.93
CA GLU A 147 5.97 11.60 -30.96
C GLU A 147 7.30 12.30 -31.29
N THR A 148 7.99 11.91 -32.36
CA THR A 148 9.24 12.52 -32.79
C THR A 148 8.96 13.92 -33.37
N PRO A 149 9.61 14.99 -32.85
CA PRO A 149 9.47 16.31 -33.45
C PRO A 149 9.90 16.28 -34.94
N PRO A 150 9.11 16.84 -35.87
CA PRO A 150 9.45 16.83 -37.30
C PRO A 150 10.86 17.36 -37.62
N PRO A 151 11.37 18.44 -36.97
CA PRO A 151 12.74 18.89 -37.20
C PRO A 151 13.81 17.85 -36.84
N ASN A 152 13.56 17.03 -35.81
CA ASN A 152 14.51 15.98 -35.38
C ASN A 152 14.56 14.85 -36.40
N ARG A 153 13.40 14.45 -36.95
CA ARG A 153 13.31 13.48 -38.06
C ARG A 153 14.07 13.96 -39.29
N ASP A 154 13.74 15.16 -39.78
CA ASP A 154 14.30 15.69 -41.03
C ASP A 154 15.82 15.90 -40.92
N LEU A 155 16.29 16.40 -39.77
CA LEU A 155 17.72 16.56 -39.49
C LEU A 155 18.44 15.21 -39.43
N ALA A 156 17.89 14.22 -38.75
CA ALA A 156 18.51 12.89 -38.63
C ALA A 156 18.66 12.20 -39.99
N ILE A 157 17.64 12.28 -40.84
CA ILE A 157 17.66 11.74 -42.21
C ILE A 157 18.70 12.50 -43.05
N THR A 158 18.65 13.83 -43.05
CA THR A 158 19.54 14.68 -43.84
C THR A 158 21.01 14.50 -43.46
N ASP A 159 21.32 14.49 -42.16
CA ASP A 159 22.67 14.30 -41.66
C ASP A 159 23.21 12.92 -41.95
N THR A 160 22.37 11.89 -41.84
CA THR A 160 22.75 10.52 -42.18
C THR A 160 23.03 10.43 -43.68
N ARG A 161 22.14 10.94 -44.54
CA ARG A 161 22.34 10.99 -46.00
C ARG A 161 23.65 11.68 -46.36
N HIS A 162 23.90 12.87 -45.83
CA HIS A 162 25.14 13.61 -46.10
C HIS A 162 26.38 12.85 -45.61
N TRP A 163 26.32 12.26 -44.42
CA TRP A 163 27.45 11.52 -43.85
C TRP A 163 27.80 10.28 -44.66
N ILE A 164 26.81 9.46 -45.03
CA ILE A 164 27.01 8.26 -45.85
C ILE A 164 27.55 8.61 -47.23
N MET A 165 26.97 9.65 -47.87
CA MET A 165 27.38 10.08 -49.21
C MET A 165 28.76 10.72 -49.26
N ARG A 166 29.15 11.52 -48.25
CA ARG A 166 30.39 12.31 -48.28
C ARG A 166 31.58 11.60 -47.64
N ASP A 167 31.40 11.05 -46.44
CA ASP A 167 32.52 10.64 -45.58
C ASP A 167 32.89 9.17 -45.77
N LEU A 168 31.90 8.31 -46.09
CA LEU A 168 32.11 6.86 -46.21
C LEU A 168 32.34 6.38 -47.65
N ARG A 169 31.76 7.04 -48.66
CA ARG A 169 31.97 6.69 -50.08
C ARG A 169 33.36 7.10 -50.61
N ASN A 170 33.97 8.14 -50.04
CA ASN A 170 35.24 8.71 -50.53
C ASN A 170 36.51 8.08 -49.90
N GLY A 171 36.39 6.95 -49.19
CA GLY A 171 37.53 6.06 -48.89
C GLY A 171 38.63 6.59 -47.96
N ARG A 172 38.42 7.66 -47.18
CA ARG A 172 39.41 8.12 -46.19
C ARG A 172 39.24 7.41 -44.84
N THR A 173 40.24 6.66 -44.34
CA THR A 173 40.31 6.30 -42.90
C THR A 173 41.72 5.91 -42.44
N PRO A 174 42.05 6.20 -41.17
CA PRO A 174 42.82 5.26 -40.37
C PRO A 174 42.32 5.02 -38.92
N ASN A 175 41.09 5.38 -38.50
CA ASN A 175 40.64 5.16 -37.12
C ASN A 175 39.87 3.82 -36.95
N PRO A 176 40.16 2.96 -35.95
CA PRO A 176 39.40 1.72 -35.66
C PRO A 176 37.89 1.92 -35.41
N ILE A 177 37.42 3.12 -35.02
CA ILE A 177 35.99 3.45 -34.94
C ILE A 177 35.33 3.40 -36.33
N ASP A 178 36.05 3.82 -37.37
CA ASP A 178 35.53 3.86 -38.74
C ASP A 178 35.42 2.45 -39.37
N GLU A 179 36.20 1.48 -38.88
CA GLU A 179 36.15 0.11 -39.40
C GLU A 179 34.94 -0.68 -38.87
N ARG A 180 34.46 -0.37 -37.66
CA ARG A 180 33.27 -1.03 -37.08
C ARG A 180 31.98 -0.54 -37.73
N ILE A 181 31.87 0.78 -37.90
CA ILE A 181 30.72 1.36 -38.58
C ILE A 181 30.66 0.88 -40.03
N ARG A 182 31.80 0.67 -40.71
CA ARG A 182 31.85 0.02 -42.03
C ARG A 182 31.23 -1.37 -42.03
N ARG A 183 31.58 -2.25 -41.09
CA ARG A 183 30.95 -3.59 -41.00
C ARG A 183 29.44 -3.50 -40.82
N THR A 184 28.99 -2.56 -39.98
CA THR A 184 27.56 -2.31 -39.75
C THR A 184 26.89 -1.84 -41.04
N LEU A 185 27.52 -0.94 -41.78
CA LEU A 185 27.04 -0.42 -43.05
C LEU A 185 27.05 -1.47 -44.16
N ASP A 186 28.09 -2.31 -44.25
CA ASP A 186 28.16 -3.41 -45.21
C ASP A 186 27.04 -4.42 -44.99
N CYS A 187 26.68 -4.70 -43.73
CA CYS A 187 25.53 -5.51 -43.40
C CYS A 187 24.21 -4.87 -43.85
N LEU A 188 24.03 -3.56 -43.63
CA LEU A 188 22.84 -2.84 -44.10
C LEU A 188 22.78 -2.77 -45.62
N PHE A 189 23.89 -2.54 -46.31
CA PHE A 189 23.95 -2.51 -47.77
C PHE A 189 23.72 -3.88 -48.42
N ALA A 190 23.76 -4.98 -47.65
CA ALA A 190 23.27 -6.27 -48.13
C ALA A 190 21.73 -6.33 -48.19
N THR A 191 21.05 -5.52 -47.38
CA THR A 191 19.57 -5.42 -47.33
C THR A 191 19.04 -4.26 -48.18
N PHE A 192 19.79 -3.16 -48.29
CA PHE A 192 19.43 -1.97 -49.05
C PHE A 192 20.26 -1.86 -50.35
N ASP A 193 19.65 -1.47 -51.47
CA ASP A 193 20.35 -1.39 -52.77
C ASP A 193 21.39 -0.26 -52.81
N ARG A 194 22.63 -0.61 -52.46
CA ARG A 194 23.79 0.29 -52.49
C ARG A 194 24.08 0.86 -53.88
N GLN A 195 23.77 0.14 -54.95
CA GLN A 195 24.13 0.56 -56.31
C GLN A 195 23.33 1.78 -56.78
N HIS A 196 22.12 1.96 -56.24
CA HIS A 196 21.21 3.05 -56.58
C HIS A 196 20.94 4.02 -55.42
N ILE A 197 21.88 4.15 -54.47
CA ILE A 197 21.75 5.04 -53.30
C ILE A 197 21.42 6.50 -53.66
N GLU A 198 21.87 6.98 -54.82
CA GLU A 198 21.58 8.33 -55.31
C GLU A 198 20.11 8.53 -55.73
N LYS A 199 19.38 7.43 -55.99
CA LYS A 199 17.98 7.41 -56.42
C LYS A 199 17.02 7.05 -55.30
N TRP A 200 17.51 6.80 -54.09
CA TRP A 200 16.65 6.51 -52.94
C TRP A 200 15.73 7.71 -52.65
N ASP A 201 14.45 7.41 -52.47
CA ASP A 201 13.45 8.35 -52.01
C ASP A 201 13.59 8.61 -50.50
N ASP A 202 12.80 9.56 -49.99
CA ASP A 202 12.88 9.98 -48.60
C ASP A 202 12.45 8.84 -47.65
N ASP A 203 11.50 8.01 -48.04
CA ASP A 203 11.05 6.84 -47.28
C ASP A 203 12.18 5.80 -47.14
N THR A 204 12.91 5.50 -48.23
CA THR A 204 14.07 4.60 -48.18
C THR A 204 15.17 5.17 -47.28
N TRP A 205 15.41 6.48 -47.34
CA TRP A 205 16.38 7.14 -46.46
C TRP A 205 15.96 7.13 -44.98
N GLU A 206 14.67 7.26 -44.70
CA GLU A 206 14.10 7.13 -43.36
C GLU A 206 14.32 5.72 -42.80
N MET A 207 13.90 4.70 -43.55
CA MET A 207 14.13 3.29 -43.19
C MET A 207 15.61 3.02 -42.92
N PHE A 208 16.48 3.42 -43.85
CA PHE A 208 17.93 3.23 -43.72
C PHE A 208 18.48 3.91 -42.45
N THR A 209 18.03 5.13 -42.16
CA THR A 209 18.45 5.90 -40.98
C THR A 209 18.06 5.18 -39.69
N LEU A 210 16.83 4.66 -39.58
CA LEU A 210 16.35 3.96 -38.39
C LEU A 210 17.05 2.61 -38.19
N HIS A 211 17.27 1.85 -39.26
CA HIS A 211 18.04 0.62 -39.23
C HIS A 211 19.49 0.87 -38.77
N LEU A 212 20.13 1.91 -39.28
CA LEU A 212 21.48 2.29 -38.85
C LEU A 212 21.51 2.77 -37.40
N LEU A 213 20.52 3.57 -36.98
CA LEU A 213 20.39 4.04 -35.60
C LEU A 213 20.26 2.88 -34.62
N TRP A 214 19.40 1.91 -34.93
CA TRP A 214 19.20 0.71 -34.13
C TRP A 214 20.50 -0.09 -33.95
N LEU A 215 21.24 -0.35 -35.04
CA LEU A 215 22.49 -1.09 -34.98
C LEU A 215 23.59 -0.34 -34.20
N VAL A 216 23.68 0.98 -34.37
CA VAL A 216 24.62 1.82 -33.60
C VAL A 216 24.28 1.79 -32.11
N CYS A 217 23.00 1.81 -31.74
CA CYS A 217 22.58 1.69 -30.34
C CYS A 217 22.95 0.31 -29.76
N LYS A 218 22.73 -0.77 -30.52
CA LYS A 218 23.12 -2.13 -30.09
C LYS A 218 24.63 -2.27 -29.87
N ASP A 219 25.44 -1.81 -30.82
CA ASP A 219 26.90 -1.82 -30.68
C ASP A 219 27.36 -0.94 -29.51
N GLY A 220 26.79 0.26 -29.36
CA GLY A 220 27.06 1.17 -28.26
C GLY A 220 26.82 0.54 -26.88
N VAL A 221 25.65 -0.06 -26.69
CA VAL A 221 25.27 -0.74 -25.45
C VAL A 221 26.16 -1.95 -25.18
N LEU A 222 26.48 -2.75 -26.19
CA LEU A 222 27.41 -3.89 -26.05
C LEU A 222 28.78 -3.45 -25.51
N ARG A 223 29.24 -2.25 -25.87
CA ARG A 223 30.53 -1.68 -25.46
C ARG A 223 30.51 -0.96 -24.12
N SER A 224 29.32 -0.62 -23.62
CA SER A 224 29.15 0.16 -22.40
C SER A 224 29.62 -0.59 -21.14
N ASP A 225 29.59 -1.93 -21.18
CA ASP A 225 29.98 -2.82 -20.08
C ASP A 225 29.35 -2.40 -18.74
N VAL A 226 28.08 -2.01 -18.80
CA VAL A 226 27.28 -1.66 -17.61
C VAL A 226 26.85 -2.97 -16.94
N GLU A 227 27.24 -3.15 -15.69
CA GLU A 227 26.82 -4.30 -14.90
C GLU A 227 25.29 -4.31 -14.75
N SER A 228 24.68 -5.48 -14.86
CA SER A 228 23.26 -5.60 -14.58
C SER A 228 23.05 -5.65 -13.06
N PRO A 229 22.02 -4.98 -12.52
CA PRO A 229 21.74 -5.04 -11.10
C PRO A 229 21.48 -6.48 -10.68
N THR A 230 22.08 -6.89 -9.56
CA THR A 230 21.86 -8.23 -9.00
C THR A 230 20.38 -8.38 -8.65
N PRO A 231 19.68 -9.42 -9.14
CA PRO A 231 18.29 -9.63 -8.80
C PRO A 231 18.14 -9.82 -7.29
N ARG A 232 17.08 -9.24 -6.73
CA ARG A 232 16.77 -9.42 -5.30
C ARG A 232 16.43 -10.88 -5.06
N ARG A 233 17.08 -11.48 -4.06
CA ARG A 233 16.80 -12.86 -3.67
C ARG A 233 15.45 -12.92 -2.95
N SER A 234 14.57 -13.80 -3.41
CA SER A 234 13.30 -14.07 -2.74
C SER A 234 13.53 -14.64 -1.35
N LEU A 235 12.84 -14.11 -0.34
CA LEU A 235 13.03 -14.48 1.06
C LEU A 235 12.31 -15.79 1.41
N ARG A 236 11.04 -15.97 1.04
CA ARG A 236 10.29 -17.20 1.35
C ARG A 236 10.50 -18.25 0.27
N HIS A 237 10.40 -19.50 0.69
CA HIS A 237 10.46 -20.66 -0.20
C HIS A 237 9.35 -20.62 -1.26
N ARG A 238 8.18 -20.08 -0.88
CA ARG A 238 6.99 -19.97 -1.72
C ARG A 238 7.27 -19.23 -3.03
N GLU A 239 7.98 -18.10 -2.99
CA GLU A 239 8.32 -17.37 -4.22
C GLU A 239 9.24 -18.19 -5.13
N LEU A 240 10.30 -18.79 -4.58
CA LEU A 240 11.23 -19.63 -5.35
C LEU A 240 10.53 -20.85 -5.97
N LEU A 241 9.57 -21.43 -5.25
CA LEU A 241 8.79 -22.56 -5.71
C LEU A 241 7.83 -22.17 -6.83
N MET A 242 7.17 -21.02 -6.68
CA MET A 242 6.32 -20.43 -7.72
C MET A 242 7.13 -20.14 -8.99
N ASP A 243 8.32 -19.54 -8.85
CA ASP A 243 9.18 -19.24 -9.99
C ASP A 243 9.69 -20.50 -10.70
N ALA A 244 9.98 -21.57 -9.96
CA ALA A 244 10.49 -22.83 -10.51
C ALA A 244 9.41 -23.74 -11.11
N THR A 245 8.16 -23.67 -10.62
CA THR A 245 7.12 -24.67 -10.93
C THR A 245 5.79 -24.09 -11.39
N GLY A 246 5.56 -22.78 -11.20
CA GLY A 246 4.26 -22.14 -11.38
C GLY A 246 3.20 -22.53 -10.34
N GLN A 247 3.56 -23.25 -9.27
CA GLN A 247 2.67 -23.68 -8.20
C GLN A 247 2.84 -22.81 -6.95
N ASP A 248 1.74 -22.34 -6.38
CA ASP A 248 1.74 -21.54 -5.16
C ASP A 248 1.42 -22.38 -3.93
N SER A 249 2.39 -22.56 -3.03
CA SER A 249 2.17 -23.29 -1.77
C SER A 249 1.23 -22.57 -0.82
N ASP A 250 1.14 -21.24 -0.90
CA ASP A 250 0.29 -20.45 0.00
C ASP A 250 -1.20 -20.69 -0.27
N GLU A 251 -1.61 -21.13 -1.48
CA GLU A 251 -3.02 -21.45 -1.77
C GLU A 251 -3.58 -22.52 -0.82
N TYR A 252 -2.82 -23.58 -0.58
CA TYR A 252 -3.19 -24.66 0.33
C TYR A 252 -3.31 -24.17 1.78
N VAL A 253 -2.33 -23.37 2.21
CA VAL A 253 -2.29 -22.84 3.57
C VAL A 253 -3.41 -21.83 3.79
N HIS A 254 -3.67 -20.96 2.83
CA HIS A 254 -4.71 -19.94 2.88
C HIS A 254 -6.09 -20.56 2.92
N ASP A 255 -6.39 -21.56 2.08
CA ASP A 255 -7.71 -22.18 2.05
C ASP A 255 -8.12 -22.77 3.42
N LEU A 256 -7.16 -23.38 4.13
CA LEU A 256 -7.37 -23.92 5.47
C LEU A 256 -7.42 -22.80 6.53
N LEU A 257 -6.41 -21.95 6.56
CA LEU A 257 -6.21 -20.98 7.65
C LEU A 257 -7.26 -19.86 7.62
N ILE A 258 -7.71 -19.44 6.44
CA ILE A 258 -8.81 -18.47 6.30
C ILE A 258 -10.09 -18.98 6.96
N ARG A 259 -10.45 -20.26 6.74
CA ARG A 259 -11.65 -20.86 7.33
C ARG A 259 -11.53 -20.97 8.85
N PHE A 260 -10.36 -21.38 9.33
CA PHE A 260 -10.09 -21.47 10.77
C PHE A 260 -10.14 -20.08 11.43
N CYS A 261 -9.40 -19.09 10.91
CA CYS A 261 -9.42 -17.74 11.44
C CYS A 261 -10.81 -17.11 11.39
N ALA A 262 -11.58 -17.30 10.31
CA ALA A 262 -12.94 -16.78 10.22
C ALA A 262 -13.86 -17.33 11.33
N ALA A 263 -13.68 -18.60 11.71
CA ALA A 263 -14.46 -19.22 12.77
C ALA A 263 -13.94 -18.87 14.17
N PHE A 264 -12.62 -18.76 14.35
CA PHE A 264 -11.99 -18.40 15.63
C PHE A 264 -12.25 -16.94 16.01
N LEU A 265 -12.22 -16.03 15.04
CA LEU A 265 -12.39 -14.58 15.27
C LEU A 265 -13.86 -14.14 15.31
N ASP A 266 -14.82 -15.09 15.23
CA ASP A 266 -16.25 -14.77 15.24
C ASP A 266 -16.64 -14.06 16.54
N GLN A 267 -17.26 -12.88 16.41
CA GLN A 267 -17.71 -12.07 17.54
C GLN A 267 -19.14 -12.44 17.99
N GLY A 268 -19.54 -13.71 17.80
CA GLY A 268 -20.87 -14.22 18.13
C GLY A 268 -21.93 -13.98 17.04
N PHE A 269 -21.50 -13.90 15.78
CA PHE A 269 -22.40 -13.79 14.62
C PHE A 269 -22.77 -15.17 14.06
N ALA A 270 -21.86 -16.14 14.13
CA ALA A 270 -22.13 -17.50 13.70
C ALA A 270 -23.09 -18.22 14.67
N HIS A 271 -23.92 -19.11 14.12
CA HIS A 271 -24.80 -19.96 14.93
C HIS A 271 -24.02 -21.07 15.64
N TRP A 272 -22.99 -21.59 14.98
CA TRP A 272 -22.08 -22.58 15.56
C TRP A 272 -20.82 -21.85 16.00
N SER A 273 -20.61 -21.82 17.31
CA SER A 273 -19.38 -21.31 17.90
C SER A 273 -18.28 -22.36 17.77
N MET A 274 -17.04 -21.88 17.64
CA MET A 274 -15.87 -22.76 17.69
C MET A 274 -15.78 -23.40 19.09
N PRO A 275 -15.57 -24.73 19.19
CA PRO A 275 -15.34 -25.37 20.48
C PRO A 275 -13.98 -24.95 21.05
N ASN A 276 -13.84 -25.02 22.38
CA ASN A 276 -12.57 -24.89 23.08
C ASN A 276 -11.82 -23.55 22.86
N LEU A 277 -12.51 -22.47 22.49
CA LEU A 277 -11.90 -21.14 22.29
C LEU A 277 -11.05 -20.66 23.48
N GLU A 278 -11.41 -21.07 24.70
CA GLU A 278 -10.70 -20.72 25.94
C GLU A 278 -9.28 -21.33 26.01
N ASP A 279 -8.98 -22.35 25.21
CA ASP A 279 -7.68 -23.03 25.21
C ASP A 279 -6.60 -22.27 24.42
N GLY A 280 -6.96 -21.16 23.75
CA GLY A 280 -6.07 -20.40 22.89
C GLY A 280 -6.11 -20.85 21.42
N PHE A 281 -5.61 -20.02 20.52
CA PHE A 281 -5.60 -20.25 19.07
C PHE A 281 -4.80 -21.50 18.69
N TYR A 282 -3.65 -21.71 19.33
CA TYR A 282 -2.78 -22.86 19.05
C TYR A 282 -3.45 -24.19 19.42
N ARG A 283 -3.86 -24.35 20.68
CA ARG A 283 -4.45 -25.60 21.18
C ARG A 283 -5.83 -25.89 20.57
N THR A 284 -6.62 -24.85 20.28
CA THR A 284 -7.88 -25.01 19.53
C THR A 284 -7.62 -25.58 18.14
N PHE A 285 -6.56 -25.13 17.45
CA PHE A 285 -6.20 -25.68 16.15
C PHE A 285 -5.77 -27.15 16.25
N LEU A 286 -4.87 -27.49 17.18
CA LEU A 286 -4.38 -28.85 17.37
C LEU A 286 -5.55 -29.82 17.62
N SER A 287 -6.41 -29.50 18.59
CA SER A 287 -7.54 -30.36 18.97
C SER A 287 -8.60 -30.51 17.87
N LEU A 288 -8.81 -29.47 17.04
CA LEU A 288 -9.78 -29.52 15.95
C LEU A 288 -9.26 -30.30 14.74
N TYR A 289 -7.96 -30.21 14.45
CA TYR A 289 -7.36 -30.81 13.25
C TYR A 289 -6.74 -32.20 13.47
N ASP A 290 -6.60 -32.66 14.73
CA ASP A 290 -6.15 -34.02 15.08
C ASP A 290 -7.28 -35.08 15.07
N GLN A 291 -8.49 -34.76 14.61
CA GLN A 291 -9.59 -35.72 14.66
C GLN A 291 -9.45 -36.89 13.65
N PRO A 292 -9.58 -38.16 14.08
CA PRO A 292 -9.22 -39.34 13.29
C PRO A 292 -10.13 -39.65 12.07
N PHE A 293 -11.32 -39.05 11.98
CA PHE A 293 -12.30 -39.36 10.92
C PHE A 293 -12.52 -38.22 9.92
N ARG A 294 -11.53 -37.35 9.75
CA ARG A 294 -11.62 -36.23 8.83
C ARG A 294 -11.23 -36.64 7.40
N PRO A 295 -11.95 -36.20 6.34
CA PRO A 295 -11.39 -36.21 5.00
C PRO A 295 -10.21 -35.25 4.94
N VAL A 296 -9.00 -35.80 4.88
CA VAL A 296 -7.76 -35.03 4.79
C VAL A 296 -7.39 -34.83 3.33
N ASP A 297 -7.23 -33.57 2.93
CA ASP A 297 -6.71 -33.24 1.60
C ASP A 297 -5.32 -33.85 1.38
N ARG A 298 -4.99 -34.18 0.14
CA ARG A 298 -3.74 -34.90 -0.16
C ARG A 298 -2.49 -34.20 0.36
N TRP A 299 -2.47 -32.87 0.34
CA TRP A 299 -1.36 -32.06 0.81
C TRP A 299 -1.17 -32.10 2.32
N ALA A 300 -2.27 -32.26 3.07
CA ALA A 300 -2.28 -32.23 4.53
C ALA A 300 -2.10 -33.62 5.17
N ARG A 301 -1.81 -34.69 4.40
CA ARG A 301 -1.66 -36.05 4.96
C ARG A 301 -0.61 -36.15 6.07
N GLY A 302 0.45 -35.35 5.99
CA GLY A 302 1.50 -35.30 7.03
C GLY A 302 1.15 -34.41 8.21
N LEU A 303 0.05 -33.64 8.14
CA LEU A 303 -0.32 -32.68 9.19
C LEU A 303 -0.72 -33.41 10.47
N SER A 304 -1.59 -34.43 10.40
CA SER A 304 -2.07 -35.12 11.61
C SER A 304 -0.94 -35.71 12.45
N GLN A 305 0.08 -36.30 11.82
CA GLN A 305 1.25 -36.82 12.53
C GLN A 305 2.02 -35.71 13.26
N GLU A 306 2.16 -34.55 12.62
CA GLU A 306 2.83 -33.41 13.24
C GLU A 306 2.01 -32.81 14.39
N LEU A 307 0.69 -32.70 14.25
CA LEU A 307 -0.18 -32.23 15.33
C LEU A 307 -0.12 -33.14 16.57
N GLN A 308 -0.09 -34.45 16.35
CA GLN A 308 0.06 -35.44 17.44
C GLN A 308 1.40 -35.28 18.14
N ARG A 309 2.49 -35.16 17.37
CA ARG A 309 3.83 -34.95 17.93
C ARG A 309 3.88 -33.68 18.79
N LEU A 310 3.37 -32.56 18.28
CA LEU A 310 3.34 -31.29 19.02
C LEU A 310 2.54 -31.40 20.32
N THR A 311 1.48 -32.21 20.33
CA THR A 311 0.64 -32.45 21.51
C THR A 311 1.31 -33.40 22.51
N ASP A 312 1.87 -34.51 22.04
CA ASP A 312 2.49 -35.55 22.87
C ASP A 312 3.80 -35.08 23.51
N GLU A 313 4.57 -34.26 22.79
CA GLU A 313 5.84 -33.67 23.25
C GLU A 313 5.64 -32.33 24.00
N ASP A 314 4.39 -31.85 24.13
CA ASP A 314 4.01 -30.56 24.74
C ASP A 314 4.82 -29.36 24.19
N ILE A 315 4.95 -29.30 22.86
CA ILE A 315 5.73 -28.27 22.17
C ILE A 315 4.89 -26.98 22.06
N GLY A 316 5.39 -25.93 22.72
CA GLY A 316 4.77 -24.61 22.72
C GLY A 316 4.89 -23.86 21.38
N PRO A 317 4.14 -22.76 21.21
CA PRO A 317 4.14 -21.96 19.98
C PRO A 317 5.52 -21.41 19.60
N LEU A 318 6.29 -20.87 20.56
CA LEU A 318 7.62 -20.30 20.31
C LEU A 318 8.64 -21.37 19.88
N ASP A 319 8.62 -22.53 20.56
CA ASP A 319 9.46 -23.68 20.19
C ASP A 319 9.09 -24.19 18.78
N SER A 320 7.80 -24.28 18.46
CA SER A 320 7.31 -24.66 17.13
C SER A 320 7.76 -23.68 16.03
N ILE A 321 7.78 -22.37 16.32
CA ILE A 321 8.30 -21.35 15.40
C ILE A 321 9.80 -21.53 15.19
N ALA A 322 10.58 -21.65 16.27
CA ALA A 322 12.04 -21.84 16.19
C ALA A 322 12.38 -23.10 15.39
N GLU A 323 11.75 -24.24 15.72
CA GLU A 323 11.90 -25.50 15.01
C GLU A 323 11.54 -25.37 13.52
N SER A 324 10.46 -24.65 13.22
CA SER A 324 10.03 -24.44 11.84
C SER A 324 11.01 -23.59 11.03
N LEU A 325 11.57 -22.53 11.61
CA LEU A 325 12.58 -21.70 10.97
C LEU A 325 13.85 -22.50 10.66
N ASP A 326 14.27 -23.35 11.60
CA ASP A 326 15.46 -24.20 11.44
C ASP A 326 15.26 -25.29 10.38
N LEU A 327 14.09 -25.94 10.37
CA LEU A 327 13.75 -26.95 9.36
C LEU A 327 13.55 -26.37 7.97
N LEU A 328 13.14 -25.09 7.87
CA LEU A 328 13.14 -24.31 6.63
C LEU A 328 14.54 -23.79 6.28
N GLY A 329 15.55 -23.97 7.14
CA GLY A 329 16.91 -23.51 6.93
C GLY A 329 17.04 -21.99 6.89
N VAL A 330 16.18 -21.25 7.59
CA VAL A 330 16.22 -19.78 7.68
C VAL A 330 17.34 -19.35 8.61
N SER A 331 18.31 -18.61 8.08
CA SER A 331 19.46 -18.13 8.88
C SER A 331 19.06 -16.99 9.83
N GLU A 332 19.79 -16.82 10.93
CA GLU A 332 19.56 -15.73 11.91
C GLU A 332 19.42 -14.35 11.26
N LEU A 333 20.26 -14.05 10.26
CA LEU A 333 20.25 -12.77 9.53
C LEU A 333 18.97 -12.57 8.71
N GLU A 334 18.31 -13.65 8.29
CA GLU A 334 17.09 -13.62 7.48
C GLU A 334 15.81 -13.71 8.31
N ARG A 335 15.89 -14.13 9.59
CA ARG A 335 14.72 -14.42 10.43
C ARG A 335 13.74 -13.25 10.53
N GLN A 336 14.24 -12.03 10.75
CA GLN A 336 13.39 -10.84 10.83
C GLN A 336 12.58 -10.64 9.54
N GLY A 337 13.23 -10.70 8.37
CA GLY A 337 12.58 -10.54 7.08
C GLY A 337 11.62 -11.69 6.77
N TYR A 338 11.99 -12.92 7.12
CA TYR A 338 11.18 -14.11 6.88
C TYR A 338 9.90 -14.11 7.73
N ILE A 339 10.00 -13.78 9.02
CA ILE A 339 8.85 -13.66 9.92
C ILE A 339 7.90 -12.56 9.43
N ALA A 340 8.44 -11.39 9.09
CA ALA A 340 7.65 -10.28 8.54
C ALA A 340 6.91 -10.68 7.26
N ALA A 341 7.61 -11.30 6.30
CA ALA A 341 7.00 -11.77 5.06
C ALA A 341 5.93 -12.85 5.30
N THR A 342 6.13 -13.73 6.28
CA THR A 342 5.18 -14.81 6.63
C THR A 342 3.91 -14.25 7.28
N LEU A 343 4.03 -13.30 8.21
CA LEU A 343 2.87 -12.62 8.80
C LEU A 343 2.08 -11.79 7.77
N LEU A 344 2.79 -11.15 6.83
CA LEU A 344 2.18 -10.35 5.78
C LEU A 344 1.47 -11.19 4.70
N ALA A 345 1.76 -12.49 4.58
CA ALA A 345 1.10 -13.39 3.62
C ALA A 345 -0.44 -13.43 3.80
N LEU A 346 -0.91 -13.34 5.06
CA LEU A 346 -2.32 -13.13 5.40
C LEU A 346 -2.49 -11.88 6.26
N ARG A 347 -1.91 -10.75 5.83
CA ARG A 347 -1.94 -9.46 6.55
C ARG A 347 -3.30 -9.02 7.10
N GLY A 348 -4.40 -9.37 6.42
CA GLY A 348 -5.76 -9.07 6.92
C GLY A 348 -6.08 -9.82 8.21
N TYR A 349 -5.91 -11.14 8.22
CA TYR A 349 -6.15 -11.96 9.41
C TYR A 349 -5.08 -11.73 10.50
N GLY A 350 -3.80 -11.60 10.11
CA GLY A 350 -2.74 -11.26 11.05
C GLY A 350 -3.00 -9.93 11.77
N GLY A 351 -3.40 -8.89 11.03
CA GLY A 351 -3.77 -7.60 11.61
C GLY A 351 -5.04 -7.65 12.46
N MET A 352 -6.05 -8.42 12.06
CA MET A 352 -7.24 -8.64 12.91
C MET A 352 -6.88 -9.34 14.23
N ILE A 353 -6.07 -10.39 14.19
CA ILE A 353 -5.59 -11.09 15.40
C ILE A 353 -4.87 -10.11 16.31
N TRP A 354 -3.88 -9.39 15.76
CA TRP A 354 -3.11 -8.39 16.51
C TRP A 354 -3.99 -7.30 17.13
N GLN A 355 -4.99 -6.83 16.38
CA GLN A 355 -5.91 -5.79 16.85
C GLN A 355 -6.85 -6.32 17.94
N LEU A 356 -7.37 -7.54 17.82
CA LEU A 356 -8.27 -8.12 18.82
C LEU A 356 -7.53 -8.52 20.11
N GLU A 357 -6.26 -8.87 19.99
CA GLU A 357 -5.33 -9.13 21.09
C GLU A 357 -4.98 -7.83 21.84
N THR A 358 -4.56 -6.78 21.12
CA THR A 358 -4.08 -5.53 21.74
C THR A 358 -5.17 -4.51 22.08
N ARG A 359 -6.27 -4.51 21.31
CA ARG A 359 -7.44 -3.63 21.44
C ARG A 359 -8.72 -4.42 21.70
N GLY A 360 -8.64 -5.38 22.61
CA GLY A 360 -9.79 -6.13 23.12
C GLY A 360 -10.92 -5.23 23.67
N ASP A 361 -10.61 -3.99 24.08
CA ASP A 361 -11.58 -2.97 24.49
C ASP A 361 -12.56 -2.54 23.39
N ARG A 362 -12.28 -2.88 22.13
CA ARG A 362 -13.07 -2.47 20.95
C ARG A 362 -14.03 -3.55 20.47
N VAL A 363 -14.03 -4.72 21.10
CA VAL A 363 -14.78 -5.88 20.65
C VAL A 363 -15.49 -6.58 21.80
N ALA A 364 -16.44 -7.46 21.46
CA ALA A 364 -17.22 -8.19 22.45
C ALA A 364 -16.44 -9.38 23.04
N HIS A 365 -15.70 -10.07 22.17
CA HIS A 365 -14.89 -11.25 22.50
C HIS A 365 -13.43 -10.95 22.17
N PRO A 366 -12.63 -10.46 23.15
CA PRO A 366 -11.22 -10.18 22.95
C PRO A 366 -10.40 -11.47 22.83
N LEU A 367 -9.20 -11.37 22.28
CA LEU A 367 -8.26 -12.50 22.22
C LEU A 367 -7.25 -12.43 23.36
N PRO A 368 -6.79 -13.59 23.88
CA PRO A 368 -5.73 -13.61 24.89
C PRO A 368 -4.41 -13.09 24.30
N PRO A 369 -3.49 -12.59 25.14
CA PRO A 369 -2.13 -12.27 24.72
C PRO A 369 -1.45 -13.46 24.03
N GLU A 370 -0.51 -13.19 23.14
CA GLU A 370 0.29 -14.19 22.39
C GLU A 370 -0.47 -14.91 21.26
N THR A 371 -1.74 -14.57 21.01
CA THR A 371 -2.51 -15.16 19.90
C THR A 371 -1.84 -14.95 18.53
N LEU A 372 -1.15 -13.83 18.31
CA LEU A 372 -0.37 -13.62 17.08
C LEU A 372 0.83 -14.58 16.95
N ILE A 373 1.46 -14.92 18.07
CA ILE A 373 2.56 -15.90 18.12
C ILE A 373 2.01 -17.29 17.77
N GLU A 374 0.89 -17.67 18.38
CA GLU A 374 0.17 -18.92 18.09
C GLU A 374 -0.23 -19.03 16.61
N PHE A 375 -0.71 -17.94 16.01
CA PHE A 375 -1.01 -17.85 14.59
C PHE A 375 0.22 -18.09 13.71
N LEU A 376 1.36 -17.46 14.04
CA LEU A 376 2.61 -17.64 13.29
C LEU A 376 3.13 -19.08 13.38
N ALA A 377 3.03 -19.70 14.56
CA ALA A 377 3.41 -21.10 14.77
C ALA A 377 2.64 -22.04 13.83
N ILE A 378 1.31 -21.93 13.82
CA ILE A 378 0.46 -22.71 12.91
C ILE A 378 0.79 -22.40 11.45
N ARG A 379 0.97 -21.12 11.10
CA ARG A 379 1.28 -20.73 9.73
C ARG A 379 2.58 -21.38 9.24
N LEU A 380 3.66 -21.30 10.01
CA LEU A 380 4.96 -21.86 9.64
C LEU A 380 4.93 -23.40 9.55
N MET A 381 4.20 -24.06 10.46
CA MET A 381 3.95 -25.49 10.38
C MET A 381 3.20 -25.86 9.08
N LEU A 382 2.14 -25.14 8.74
CA LEU A 382 1.37 -25.38 7.50
C LEU A 382 2.21 -25.07 6.26
N ASP A 383 3.03 -24.02 6.28
CA ASP A 383 3.99 -23.70 5.22
C ASP A 383 4.94 -24.88 4.97
N ARG A 384 5.53 -25.46 6.02
CA ARG A 384 6.39 -26.65 5.89
C ARG A 384 5.67 -27.80 5.20
N VAL A 385 4.46 -28.12 5.62
CA VAL A 385 3.67 -29.23 5.06
C VAL A 385 3.33 -28.97 3.59
N ALA A 386 2.86 -27.77 3.26
CA ALA A 386 2.50 -27.38 1.91
C ALA A 386 3.73 -27.35 0.98
N LEU A 387 4.85 -26.75 1.41
CA LEU A 387 6.11 -26.73 0.66
C LEU A 387 6.62 -28.15 0.40
N GLN A 388 6.61 -29.01 1.41
CA GLN A 388 7.06 -30.39 1.27
C GLN A 388 6.19 -31.17 0.26
N TYR A 389 4.87 -30.95 0.29
CA TYR A 389 3.94 -31.57 -0.65
C TYR A 389 4.19 -31.10 -2.09
N VAL A 390 4.18 -29.79 -2.33
CA VAL A 390 4.33 -29.23 -3.67
C VAL A 390 5.71 -29.56 -4.25
N ALA A 391 6.76 -29.52 -3.44
CA ALA A 391 8.10 -29.92 -3.87
C ALA A 391 8.19 -31.41 -4.22
N ARG A 392 7.48 -32.29 -3.48
CA ARG A 392 7.42 -33.73 -3.82
C ARG A 392 6.65 -33.98 -5.11
N GLU A 393 5.49 -33.36 -5.28
CA GLU A 393 4.63 -33.60 -6.46
C GLU A 393 5.21 -32.96 -7.72
N SER A 394 5.73 -31.73 -7.63
CA SER A 394 6.15 -30.96 -8.81
C SER A 394 7.62 -31.19 -9.18
N LEU A 395 8.47 -31.53 -8.21
CA LEU A 395 9.92 -31.64 -8.41
C LEU A 395 10.50 -33.00 -8.03
N ALA A 396 9.69 -33.94 -7.54
CA ALA A 396 10.15 -35.20 -6.94
C ALA A 396 11.18 -35.00 -5.81
N PHE A 397 11.17 -33.83 -5.15
CA PHE A 397 12.11 -33.48 -4.10
C PHE A 397 11.77 -34.24 -2.80
N ARG A 398 12.71 -35.04 -2.30
CA ARG A 398 12.55 -35.88 -1.09
C ARG A 398 13.55 -35.60 0.02
N GLU A 399 14.44 -34.63 -0.17
CA GLU A 399 15.41 -34.22 0.85
C GLU A 399 14.74 -33.34 1.94
N PRO A 400 15.44 -33.07 3.06
CA PRO A 400 14.95 -32.15 4.09
C PRO A 400 14.69 -30.73 3.54
N LEU A 401 13.69 -30.04 4.11
CA LEU A 401 13.24 -28.73 3.65
C LEU A 401 14.31 -27.63 3.70
N ASN A 402 15.28 -27.73 4.61
CA ASN A 402 16.38 -26.76 4.70
C ASN A 402 17.26 -26.71 3.43
N LYS A 403 17.24 -27.76 2.61
CA LYS A 403 17.92 -27.80 1.29
C LYS A 403 17.04 -27.31 0.14
N LEU A 404 15.75 -27.09 0.38
CA LEU A 404 14.79 -26.76 -0.68
C LEU A 404 15.14 -25.44 -1.37
N ARG A 405 15.57 -24.39 -0.64
CA ARG A 405 15.97 -23.11 -1.28
C ARG A 405 17.13 -23.29 -2.23
N GLN A 406 18.14 -24.08 -1.85
CA GLN A 406 19.28 -24.37 -2.71
C GLN A 406 18.83 -25.11 -3.97
N HIS A 407 18.03 -26.18 -3.81
CA HIS A 407 17.50 -26.96 -4.92
C HIS A 407 16.63 -26.13 -5.88
N LEU A 408 15.79 -25.24 -5.34
CA LEU A 408 14.97 -24.34 -6.14
C LEU A 408 15.82 -23.30 -6.87
N SER A 409 16.84 -22.74 -6.21
CA SER A 409 17.73 -21.73 -6.83
C SER A 409 18.46 -22.26 -8.07
N GLU A 410 18.69 -23.57 -8.16
CA GLU A 410 19.28 -24.24 -9.33
C GLU A 410 18.29 -24.41 -10.49
N LYS A 411 16.98 -24.40 -10.21
CA LYS A 411 15.89 -24.63 -11.17
C LYS A 411 15.16 -23.36 -11.60
N VAL A 412 15.10 -22.36 -10.73
CA VAL A 412 14.56 -21.04 -11.07
C VAL A 412 15.41 -20.47 -12.22
N PRO A 413 14.80 -20.07 -13.35
CA PRO A 413 15.54 -19.34 -14.37
C PRO A 413 16.22 -18.15 -13.69
N GLN A 414 17.54 -18.07 -13.76
CA GLN A 414 18.23 -16.87 -13.30
C GLN A 414 17.57 -15.70 -14.00
N HIS A 415 17.08 -14.71 -13.24
CA HIS A 415 16.51 -13.50 -13.81
C HIS A 415 17.49 -13.01 -14.86
N GLU A 416 17.07 -13.04 -16.14
CA GLU A 416 17.99 -12.65 -17.21
C GLU A 416 18.39 -11.20 -16.94
N PRO A 417 19.70 -10.91 -16.86
CA PRO A 417 20.16 -9.54 -16.75
C PRO A 417 19.57 -8.71 -17.89
N THR A 418 19.34 -7.42 -17.65
CA THR A 418 18.78 -6.51 -18.67
C THR A 418 19.55 -6.68 -19.97
N SER A 419 18.86 -7.14 -21.01
CA SER A 419 19.53 -7.53 -22.24
C SER A 419 20.04 -6.31 -23.00
N VAL A 420 21.00 -6.55 -23.88
CA VAL A 420 21.49 -5.54 -24.83
C VAL A 420 20.34 -4.97 -25.65
N ASP A 421 19.38 -5.80 -26.07
CA ASP A 421 18.23 -5.34 -26.85
C ASP A 421 17.32 -4.42 -26.03
N GLN A 422 17.12 -4.71 -24.73
CA GLN A 422 16.34 -3.84 -23.83
C GLN A 422 16.97 -2.47 -23.66
N ARG A 423 18.27 -2.42 -23.35
CA ARG A 423 19.04 -1.17 -23.21
C ARG A 423 19.11 -0.40 -24.53
N ALA A 424 19.41 -1.09 -25.63
CA ALA A 424 19.52 -0.47 -26.95
C ALA A 424 18.19 0.11 -27.41
N PHE A 425 17.06 -0.53 -27.08
CA PHE A 425 15.73 -0.05 -27.44
C PHE A 425 15.34 1.23 -26.70
N LEU A 426 15.76 1.38 -25.44
CA LEU A 426 15.59 2.65 -24.73
C LEU A 426 16.41 3.77 -25.36
N VAL A 427 17.69 3.53 -25.65
CA VAL A 427 18.54 4.53 -26.32
C VAL A 427 18.01 4.87 -27.71
N PHE A 428 17.56 3.87 -28.47
CA PHE A 428 16.98 4.03 -29.81
C PHE A 428 15.73 4.92 -29.80
N GLN A 429 14.85 4.73 -28.82
CA GLN A 429 13.67 5.59 -28.65
C GLN A 429 14.07 7.02 -28.27
N LEU A 430 14.98 7.18 -27.32
CA LEU A 430 15.45 8.51 -26.88
C LEU A 430 16.19 9.25 -27.98
N ALA A 431 16.98 8.54 -28.79
CA ALA A 431 17.69 9.09 -29.93
C ALA A 431 16.72 9.69 -30.96
N GLN A 432 15.61 9.01 -31.26
CA GLN A 432 14.58 9.55 -32.14
C GLN A 432 13.94 10.81 -31.55
N LEU A 433 13.51 10.75 -30.29
CA LEU A 433 12.77 11.81 -29.62
C LEU A 433 13.62 13.09 -29.44
N ILE A 434 14.88 12.93 -29.00
CA ILE A 434 15.82 14.04 -28.74
C ILE A 434 16.50 14.52 -30.04
N GLY A 435 16.56 13.68 -31.07
CA GLY A 435 17.22 14.00 -32.34
C GLY A 435 18.70 13.59 -32.41
N TRP A 436 19.12 12.59 -31.63
CA TRP A 436 20.45 12.01 -31.77
C TRP A 436 20.52 11.16 -33.05
N ASN A 437 21.38 11.56 -33.98
CA ASN A 437 21.57 10.82 -35.22
C ASN A 437 22.70 9.75 -35.09
N PRO A 438 22.74 8.76 -36.01
CA PRO A 438 23.76 7.71 -35.97
C PRO A 438 25.20 8.23 -36.07
N LYS A 439 25.40 9.37 -36.76
CA LYS A 439 26.72 10.01 -36.92
C LYS A 439 27.28 10.50 -35.58
N TYR A 440 26.43 10.91 -34.66
CA TYR A 440 26.85 11.32 -33.32
C TYR A 440 27.06 10.12 -32.42
N LEU A 441 26.09 9.21 -32.36
CA LEU A 441 26.15 8.07 -31.44
C LEU A 441 27.32 7.11 -31.69
N HIS A 442 27.73 6.88 -32.94
CA HIS A 442 28.87 5.98 -33.23
C HIS A 442 30.22 6.55 -32.78
N ARG A 443 30.33 7.87 -32.58
CA ARG A 443 31.57 8.54 -32.15
C ARG A 443 31.79 8.49 -30.65
N LEU A 444 30.76 8.18 -29.88
CA LEU A 444 30.89 8.05 -28.44
C LEU A 444 31.88 6.94 -28.09
N SER A 445 32.79 7.27 -27.18
CA SER A 445 33.69 6.35 -26.53
C SER A 445 32.92 5.34 -25.67
N ASN A 446 33.58 4.25 -25.28
CA ASN A 446 32.97 3.26 -24.40
C ASN A 446 32.58 3.87 -23.03
N ALA A 447 33.37 4.82 -22.54
CA ALA A 447 33.08 5.53 -21.28
C ALA A 447 31.83 6.41 -21.40
N GLU A 448 31.67 7.14 -22.51
CA GLU A 448 30.47 7.95 -22.75
C GLU A 448 29.21 7.08 -22.92
N TRP A 449 29.32 5.93 -23.59
CA TRP A 449 28.24 4.95 -23.66
C TRP A 449 27.88 4.38 -22.29
N LYS A 450 28.88 4.10 -21.44
CA LYS A 450 28.67 3.68 -20.06
C LYS A 450 27.90 4.73 -19.27
N ILE A 451 28.33 6.00 -19.34
CA ILE A 451 27.66 7.13 -18.68
C ILE A 451 26.20 7.24 -19.16
N LEU A 452 25.96 7.22 -20.48
CA LEU A 452 24.62 7.33 -21.05
C LEU A 452 23.69 6.21 -20.59
N VAL A 453 24.14 4.95 -20.67
CA VAL A 453 23.33 3.79 -20.29
C VAL A 453 23.09 3.77 -18.78
N SER A 454 24.12 4.06 -17.98
CA SER A 454 23.99 4.16 -16.52
C SER A 454 23.03 5.27 -16.11
N GLU A 455 23.00 6.42 -16.80
CA GLU A 455 22.06 7.50 -16.51
C GLU A 455 20.60 7.08 -16.79
N ILE A 456 20.36 6.39 -17.91
CA ILE A 456 19.03 5.88 -18.26
C ILE A 456 18.56 4.85 -17.21
N GLU A 457 19.45 3.97 -16.75
CA GLU A 457 19.13 2.96 -15.72
C GLU A 457 18.96 3.55 -14.32
N ALA A 458 19.68 4.64 -14.01
CA ALA A 458 19.55 5.39 -12.75
C ALA A 458 18.24 6.18 -12.64
N PHE A 459 17.51 6.36 -13.76
CA PHE A 459 16.21 7.02 -13.77
C PHE A 459 15.07 6.06 -14.18
N PRO A 460 14.82 4.99 -13.39
CA PRO A 460 13.82 3.98 -13.70
C PRO A 460 12.40 4.55 -13.61
N SER A 461 11.42 3.73 -13.99
CA SER A 461 10.00 4.12 -13.94
C SER A 461 9.53 4.57 -12.56
N LEU A 462 10.12 4.03 -11.49
CA LEU A 462 9.79 4.44 -10.12
C LEU A 462 10.20 5.91 -9.86
N GLU A 463 11.44 6.28 -10.19
CA GLU A 463 11.94 7.65 -10.05
C GLU A 463 11.18 8.63 -10.94
N ARG A 464 10.88 8.25 -12.19
CA ARG A 464 10.04 9.09 -13.06
C ARG A 464 8.67 9.37 -12.45
N ARG A 465 8.05 8.35 -11.84
CA ARG A 465 6.76 8.50 -11.15
C ARG A 465 6.86 9.39 -9.91
N ARG A 466 7.98 9.35 -9.19
CA ARG A 466 8.27 10.27 -8.06
C ARG A 466 8.34 11.71 -8.56
N ILE A 467 9.11 12.00 -9.60
CA ILE A 467 9.20 13.35 -10.18
C ILE A 467 7.82 13.86 -10.66
N TYR A 468 7.05 13.00 -11.33
CA TYR A 468 5.69 13.34 -11.71
C TYR A 468 4.77 13.62 -10.52
N HIS A 469 4.91 12.86 -9.44
CA HIS A 469 4.16 13.07 -8.21
C HIS A 469 4.48 14.43 -7.58
N LEU A 470 5.77 14.72 -7.42
CA LEU A 470 6.25 16.00 -6.91
C LEU A 470 5.81 17.17 -7.78
N ALA A 471 5.81 17.03 -9.12
CA ALA A 471 5.29 18.06 -10.02
C ALA A 471 3.77 18.27 -9.84
N PHE A 472 3.02 17.20 -9.65
CA PHE A 472 1.58 17.27 -9.33
C PHE A 472 1.32 17.96 -7.99
N GLU A 473 2.06 17.60 -6.95
CA GLU A 473 1.95 18.23 -5.62
C GLU A 473 2.39 19.70 -5.66
N ARG A 474 3.47 20.02 -6.37
CA ARG A 474 3.92 21.40 -6.58
C ARG A 474 2.82 22.24 -7.21
N ARG A 475 2.18 21.74 -8.28
CA ARG A 475 1.07 22.44 -8.94
C ARG A 475 -0.11 22.62 -8.00
N TYR A 476 -0.49 21.58 -7.28
CA TYR A 476 -1.58 21.62 -6.30
C TYR A 476 -1.29 22.64 -5.19
N ARG A 477 -0.06 22.63 -4.65
CA ARG A 477 0.41 23.57 -3.62
C ARG A 477 0.36 25.00 -4.13
N ILE A 478 0.90 25.28 -5.32
CA ILE A 478 0.85 26.63 -5.92
C ILE A 478 -0.60 27.09 -6.09
N GLN A 479 -1.47 26.27 -6.68
CA GLN A 479 -2.88 26.63 -6.86
C GLN A 479 -3.60 26.92 -5.53
N THR A 480 -3.32 26.11 -4.51
CA THR A 480 -3.90 26.28 -3.17
C THR A 480 -3.38 27.56 -2.51
N LEU A 481 -2.06 27.77 -2.52
CA LEU A 481 -1.44 28.94 -1.92
C LEU A 481 -1.79 30.24 -2.65
N ASP A 482 -1.88 30.20 -3.98
CA ASP A 482 -2.35 31.33 -4.79
C ASP A 482 -3.80 31.68 -4.41
N ALA A 483 -4.68 30.68 -4.28
CA ALA A 483 -6.06 30.90 -3.87
C ALA A 483 -6.15 31.49 -2.45
N VAL A 484 -5.36 30.96 -1.51
CA VAL A 484 -5.27 31.49 -0.13
C VAL A 484 -4.72 32.92 -0.12
N ALA A 485 -3.68 33.21 -0.92
CA ALA A 485 -3.08 34.53 -1.03
C ALA A 485 -4.06 35.54 -1.63
N VAL A 486 -4.74 35.19 -2.72
CA VAL A 486 -5.79 36.04 -3.33
C VAL A 486 -6.93 36.29 -2.37
N HIS A 487 -7.38 35.26 -1.64
CA HIS A 487 -8.42 35.41 -0.63
C HIS A 487 -7.97 36.35 0.50
N SER A 488 -6.75 36.16 1.02
CA SER A 488 -6.18 37.01 2.07
C SER A 488 -6.03 38.47 1.61
N LEU A 489 -5.61 38.71 0.37
CA LEU A 489 -5.51 40.05 -0.21
C LEU A 489 -6.88 40.68 -0.41
N THR A 490 -7.86 39.93 -0.89
CA THR A 490 -9.25 40.42 -1.06
C THR A 490 -9.84 40.84 0.29
N GLN A 491 -9.63 40.04 1.34
CA GLN A 491 -10.02 40.43 2.70
C GLN A 491 -9.29 41.70 3.19
N ARG A 492 -8.02 41.91 2.81
CA ARG A 492 -7.29 43.14 3.17
C ARG A 492 -7.83 44.38 2.44
N VAL A 493 -8.14 44.27 1.15
CA VAL A 493 -8.63 45.38 0.33
C VAL A 493 -10.07 45.76 0.68
N SER A 494 -10.94 44.79 0.95
CA SER A 494 -12.29 45.07 1.49
C SER A 494 -12.25 45.76 2.86
N ASN A 495 -11.14 45.64 3.60
CA ASN A 495 -10.92 46.28 4.89
C ASN A 495 -10.26 47.68 4.81
N THR A 496 -9.88 48.17 3.62
CA THR A 496 -9.25 49.50 3.49
C THR A 496 -10.23 50.67 3.35
N ASP A 497 -11.53 50.42 3.15
CA ASP A 497 -12.56 51.48 3.01
C ASP A 497 -13.29 51.83 4.34
N GLY A 498 -12.72 51.50 5.50
CA GLY A 498 -13.22 51.97 6.80
C GLY A 498 -12.21 51.77 7.93
N PRO A 499 -12.21 52.61 8.98
CA PRO A 499 -11.28 52.47 10.10
C PRO A 499 -11.76 51.33 11.00
N SER A 500 -11.51 50.09 10.59
CA SER A 500 -11.72 48.92 11.44
C SER A 500 -10.62 47.92 11.16
N ARG A 501 -9.80 47.73 12.19
CA ARG A 501 -8.74 46.73 12.28
C ARG A 501 -9.20 45.40 11.66
N ALA A 502 -8.23 44.68 11.10
CA ALA A 502 -8.27 43.23 10.94
C ALA A 502 -9.21 42.58 11.97
N HIS A 503 -10.08 41.68 11.52
CA HIS A 503 -11.07 40.89 12.27
C HIS A 503 -10.44 40.01 13.39
N ARG A 504 -9.55 40.56 14.23
CA ARG A 504 -9.47 40.19 15.64
C ARG A 504 -10.64 40.88 16.29
N VAL A 505 -11.70 40.13 16.56
CA VAL A 505 -12.75 40.62 17.43
C VAL A 505 -12.08 41.05 18.72
N ARG A 506 -12.07 42.36 19.03
CA ARG A 506 -11.32 42.86 20.20
C ARG A 506 -11.81 42.21 21.50
N VAL A 507 -13.10 41.90 21.53
CA VAL A 507 -13.79 41.10 22.55
C VAL A 507 -14.92 40.36 21.82
N PRO A 508 -14.81 39.04 21.58
CA PRO A 508 -15.89 38.28 20.95
C PRO A 508 -17.13 38.23 21.83
N THR A 509 -18.32 38.28 21.23
CA THR A 509 -19.60 38.10 21.95
C THR A 509 -19.67 36.67 22.51
N PHE A 510 -19.17 35.70 21.74
CA PHE A 510 -18.92 34.34 22.16
C PHE A 510 -17.87 33.69 21.23
N GLN A 511 -17.24 32.64 21.74
CA GLN A 511 -16.32 31.81 20.97
C GLN A 511 -16.93 30.42 20.76
N VAL A 512 -16.74 29.85 19.57
CA VAL A 512 -17.17 28.48 19.24
C VAL A 512 -15.96 27.69 18.77
N VAL A 513 -15.68 26.57 19.44
CA VAL A 513 -14.65 25.62 19.00
C VAL A 513 -15.33 24.49 18.23
N CYS A 514 -15.03 24.39 16.94
CA CYS A 514 -15.53 23.35 16.04
C CYS A 514 -14.43 22.34 15.69
N CYS A 515 -14.80 21.19 15.14
CA CYS A 515 -13.82 20.28 14.54
C CYS A 515 -13.10 20.99 13.36
N ILE A 516 -11.82 20.70 13.14
CA ILE A 516 -11.06 21.17 11.97
C ILE A 516 -11.49 20.49 10.65
N ASP A 517 -12.38 19.50 10.74
CA ASP A 517 -12.96 18.81 9.60
C ASP A 517 -13.71 19.78 8.67
N GLU A 518 -13.50 19.65 7.36
CA GLU A 518 -14.10 20.50 6.32
C GLU A 518 -15.63 20.59 6.45
N ARG A 519 -16.30 19.55 6.96
CA ARG A 519 -17.75 19.54 7.13
C ARG A 519 -18.26 20.63 8.08
N GLU A 520 -17.45 21.03 9.06
CA GLU A 520 -17.79 22.10 10.00
C GLU A 520 -17.50 23.50 9.43
N GLU A 521 -16.73 23.62 8.34
CA GLU A 521 -16.38 24.93 7.77
C GLU A 521 -17.63 25.70 7.31
N SER A 522 -18.60 25.01 6.70
CA SER A 522 -19.86 25.65 6.28
C SER A 522 -20.65 26.22 7.46
N PHE A 523 -20.65 25.53 8.60
CA PHE A 523 -21.31 25.97 9.83
C PHE A 523 -20.58 27.16 10.45
N ARG A 524 -19.25 27.11 10.52
CA ARG A 524 -18.41 28.21 11.02
C ARG A 524 -18.61 29.48 10.19
N ARG A 525 -18.58 29.37 8.86
CA ARG A 525 -18.82 30.50 7.94
C ARG A 525 -20.21 31.08 8.12
N HIS A 526 -21.22 30.23 8.26
CA HIS A 526 -22.59 30.69 8.52
C HIS A 526 -22.71 31.47 9.83
N LEU A 527 -22.04 31.01 10.90
CA LEU A 527 -22.01 31.74 12.18
C LEU A 527 -21.30 33.10 12.04
N GLU A 528 -20.15 33.14 11.38
CA GLU A 528 -19.37 34.38 11.14
C GLU A 528 -20.14 35.39 10.27
N GLU A 529 -20.92 34.91 9.30
CA GLU A 529 -21.79 35.75 8.46
C GLU A 529 -22.99 36.30 9.23
N PHE A 530 -23.60 35.47 10.09
CA PHE A 530 -24.79 35.86 10.87
C PHE A 530 -24.45 36.76 12.05
N GLU A 531 -23.35 36.47 12.75
CA GLU A 531 -22.84 37.23 13.89
C GLU A 531 -21.37 37.60 13.68
N PRO A 532 -21.06 38.76 13.08
CA PRO A 532 -19.69 39.18 12.78
C PRO A 532 -18.81 39.42 14.02
N GLN A 533 -19.38 39.48 15.23
CA GLN A 533 -18.63 39.57 16.49
C GLN A 533 -18.41 38.21 17.17
N CYS A 534 -18.79 37.09 16.54
CA CYS A 534 -18.40 35.76 17.01
C CYS A 534 -16.97 35.43 16.56
N GLU A 535 -16.31 34.52 17.29
CA GLU A 535 -15.03 33.96 16.87
C GLU A 535 -15.15 32.44 16.79
N THR A 536 -14.80 31.86 15.64
CA THR A 536 -14.79 30.41 15.47
C THR A 536 -13.37 29.87 15.46
N LEU A 537 -13.13 28.83 16.26
CA LEU A 537 -11.84 28.16 16.41
C LEU A 537 -11.97 26.72 15.90
N GLY A 538 -10.85 26.15 15.45
CA GLY A 538 -10.79 24.76 14.98
C GLY A 538 -9.95 23.90 15.93
N ALA A 539 -10.46 22.74 16.30
CA ALA A 539 -9.76 21.73 17.10
C ALA A 539 -9.88 20.33 16.45
N ALA A 540 -8.96 19.41 16.76
CA ALA A 540 -9.08 18.03 16.30
C ALA A 540 -10.35 17.37 16.88
N GLY A 541 -11.10 16.62 16.06
CA GLY A 541 -12.52 16.30 16.29
C GLY A 541 -12.94 15.50 17.52
N PHE A 542 -12.02 15.01 18.35
CA PHE A 542 -12.34 14.42 19.66
C PHE A 542 -12.14 15.40 20.83
N PHE A 543 -11.68 16.63 20.55
CA PHE A 543 -11.54 17.74 21.50
C PHE A 543 -10.70 17.37 22.74
N ALA A 544 -9.68 16.52 22.59
CA ALA A 544 -8.89 15.98 23.69
C ALA A 544 -9.70 15.18 24.75
N VAL A 545 -10.98 14.89 24.51
CA VAL A 545 -11.87 14.12 25.39
C VAL A 545 -11.86 12.64 24.96
N ALA A 546 -10.82 11.91 25.34
CA ALA A 546 -10.79 10.46 25.14
C ALA A 546 -11.54 9.75 26.28
N MET A 547 -12.67 9.10 25.95
CA MET A 547 -13.51 8.37 26.90
C MET A 547 -14.02 7.04 26.35
N TYR A 548 -14.31 6.12 27.25
CA TYR A 548 -15.25 5.03 27.04
C TYR A 548 -16.66 5.54 27.32
N TYR A 549 -17.50 5.63 26.30
CA TYR A 549 -18.88 6.12 26.42
C TYR A 549 -19.88 4.97 26.41
N ARG A 550 -20.87 5.00 27.29
CA ARG A 550 -22.02 4.09 27.26
C ARG A 550 -23.31 4.91 27.27
N GLY A 551 -24.03 4.91 26.15
CA GLY A 551 -25.35 5.52 26.06
C GLY A 551 -26.37 4.80 26.94
N ALA A 552 -27.47 5.46 27.28
CA ALA A 552 -28.49 4.91 28.18
C ALA A 552 -29.13 3.61 27.66
N ALA A 553 -29.12 3.40 26.34
CA ALA A 553 -29.63 2.21 25.69
C ALA A 553 -28.55 1.15 25.37
N ASP A 554 -27.26 1.49 25.54
CA ASP A 554 -26.14 0.64 25.14
C ASP A 554 -25.84 -0.42 26.20
N ALA A 555 -25.37 -1.59 25.76
CA ALA A 555 -25.03 -2.70 26.64
C ALA A 555 -23.61 -2.57 27.22
N HIS A 556 -22.69 -2.01 26.44
CA HIS A 556 -21.27 -1.94 26.75
C HIS A 556 -20.74 -0.54 26.49
N TYR A 557 -19.63 -0.20 27.14
CA TYR A 557 -18.89 1.01 26.82
C TYR A 557 -18.21 0.88 25.45
N THR A 558 -18.16 1.98 24.72
CA THR A 558 -17.48 2.09 23.42
C THR A 558 -16.44 3.20 23.49
N PRO A 559 -15.19 2.98 23.06
CA PRO A 559 -14.19 4.04 23.03
C PRO A 559 -14.54 5.11 21.99
N LEU A 560 -14.66 6.37 22.43
CA LEU A 560 -14.81 7.56 21.58
C LEU A 560 -13.47 8.29 21.50
N CYS A 561 -12.56 7.75 20.69
CA CYS A 561 -11.24 8.33 20.43
C CYS A 561 -10.61 7.74 19.15
N PRO A 562 -9.54 8.37 18.62
CA PRO A 562 -8.71 7.77 17.56
C PRO A 562 -8.23 6.34 17.89
N VAL A 563 -7.99 5.53 16.85
CA VAL A 563 -7.67 4.09 17.00
C VAL A 563 -6.40 3.81 17.80
N ILE A 564 -5.46 4.74 17.80
CA ILE A 564 -4.19 4.64 18.52
C ILE A 564 -4.31 5.03 20.00
N ILE A 565 -5.41 5.66 20.40
CA ILE A 565 -5.61 6.11 21.79
C ILE A 565 -6.42 5.05 22.55
N LYS A 566 -5.95 4.69 23.74
CA LYS A 566 -6.73 3.92 24.72
C LYS A 566 -7.26 4.89 25.78
N PRO A 567 -8.59 5.12 25.85
CA PRO A 567 -9.14 5.98 26.88
C PRO A 567 -8.81 5.46 28.27
N LYS A 568 -8.74 6.37 29.24
CA LYS A 568 -8.66 6.03 30.67
C LYS A 568 -10.00 6.23 31.36
N HIS A 569 -10.78 7.22 30.89
CA HIS A 569 -12.01 7.67 31.52
C HIS A 569 -13.24 6.97 30.96
N TYR A 570 -14.26 6.84 31.78
CA TYR A 570 -15.56 6.25 31.43
C TYR A 570 -16.63 7.31 31.61
N VAL A 571 -17.59 7.40 30.69
CA VAL A 571 -18.73 8.31 30.77
C VAL A 571 -19.99 7.50 30.49
N GLY A 572 -20.89 7.50 31.47
CA GLY A 572 -22.19 6.86 31.37
C GLY A 572 -23.28 7.88 31.10
N GLU A 573 -24.25 7.53 30.26
CA GLU A 573 -25.50 8.25 30.12
C GLU A 573 -26.61 7.49 30.87
N ASP A 574 -27.21 8.13 31.87
CA ASP A 574 -28.28 7.56 32.67
C ASP A 574 -29.63 8.23 32.40
N VAL A 575 -30.71 7.45 32.52
CA VAL A 575 -32.07 8.00 32.44
C VAL A 575 -32.45 8.62 33.77
N VAL A 576 -32.97 9.86 33.72
CA VAL A 576 -33.43 10.58 34.92
C VAL A 576 -34.48 9.74 35.67
N TYR A 577 -34.37 9.71 37.01
CA TYR A 577 -35.12 8.82 37.90
C TYR A 577 -36.64 8.73 37.63
N SER A 578 -37.26 9.86 37.26
CA SER A 578 -38.68 9.97 36.92
C SER A 578 -39.12 9.11 35.71
N PHE A 579 -38.18 8.67 34.88
CA PHE A 579 -38.45 7.84 33.69
C PHE A 579 -37.84 6.43 33.78
N LYS A 580 -37.17 6.06 34.87
CA LYS A 580 -36.46 4.77 35.04
C LYS A 580 -37.36 3.55 34.84
N LYS A 581 -38.58 3.56 35.42
CA LYS A 581 -39.56 2.46 35.29
C LYS A 581 -40.08 2.29 33.86
N ALA A 582 -40.25 3.39 33.13
CA ALA A 582 -40.64 3.37 31.72
C ALA A 582 -39.50 2.85 30.83
N GLU A 583 -38.24 3.15 31.19
CA GLU A 583 -37.07 2.66 30.47
C GLU A 583 -36.78 1.18 30.76
N ASP A 584 -36.95 0.68 31.98
CA ASP A 584 -36.78 -0.74 32.29
C ASP A 584 -37.75 -1.61 31.47
N GLN A 585 -39.00 -1.14 31.30
CA GLN A 585 -39.99 -1.77 30.42
C GLN A 585 -39.61 -1.67 28.93
N ARG A 586 -38.92 -0.61 28.51
CA ARG A 586 -38.44 -0.46 27.13
C ARG A 586 -37.20 -1.30 26.87
N ARG A 587 -36.28 -1.39 27.82
CA ARG A 587 -35.07 -2.23 27.76
C ARG A 587 -35.45 -3.70 27.66
N SER A 588 -36.42 -4.17 28.45
CA SER A 588 -36.93 -5.54 28.34
C SER A 588 -37.59 -5.80 26.98
N ARG A 589 -38.36 -4.84 26.45
CA ARG A 589 -38.94 -4.92 25.10
C ARG A 589 -37.89 -4.91 23.98
N ARG A 590 -36.85 -4.05 24.07
CA ARG A 590 -35.73 -4.02 23.12
C ARG A 590 -34.95 -5.34 23.14
N ARG A 591 -34.70 -5.90 24.33
CA ARG A 591 -34.10 -7.23 24.49
C ARG A 591 -34.99 -8.31 23.87
N ALA A 592 -36.31 -8.30 24.15
CA ALA A 592 -37.24 -9.26 23.56
C ALA A 592 -37.29 -9.17 22.03
N ILE A 593 -37.36 -7.96 21.46
CA ILE A 593 -37.33 -7.73 20.00
C ILE A 593 -35.98 -8.17 19.43
N GLY A 594 -34.87 -7.82 20.08
CA GLY A 594 -33.53 -8.24 19.67
C GLY A 594 -33.38 -9.76 19.66
N THR A 595 -33.87 -10.45 20.70
CA THR A 595 -33.91 -11.91 20.77
C THR A 595 -34.78 -12.50 19.68
N VAL A 596 -36.00 -11.98 19.47
CA VAL A 596 -36.91 -12.44 18.40
C VAL A 596 -36.30 -12.20 17.03
N THR A 597 -35.70 -11.04 16.78
CA THR A 597 -35.06 -10.71 15.50
C THR A 597 -33.86 -11.61 15.26
N ARG A 598 -33.06 -11.89 16.29
CA ARG A 598 -31.95 -12.85 16.23
C ARG A 598 -32.45 -14.26 15.90
N HIS A 599 -33.55 -14.69 16.52
CA HIS A 599 -34.18 -16.00 16.28
C HIS A 599 -34.83 -16.11 14.89
N VAL A 600 -35.45 -15.05 14.39
CA VAL A 600 -36.02 -14.98 13.03
C VAL A 600 -34.89 -14.94 11.99
N HIS A 601 -33.83 -14.17 12.23
CA HIS A 601 -32.68 -14.10 11.35
C HIS A 601 -31.89 -15.41 11.31
N SER A 602 -31.68 -16.06 12.47
CA SER A 602 -31.05 -17.40 12.52
C SER A 602 -31.95 -18.48 11.94
N GLY A 603 -33.26 -18.45 12.24
CA GLY A 603 -34.25 -19.37 11.70
C GLY A 603 -34.38 -19.25 10.17
N SER A 604 -34.30 -18.04 9.61
CA SER A 604 -34.37 -17.78 8.17
C SER A 604 -33.25 -18.42 7.33
N ARG A 605 -32.17 -18.87 7.97
CA ARG A 605 -31.04 -19.57 7.32
C ARG A 605 -31.13 -21.10 7.38
N THR A 606 -32.20 -21.64 7.97
CA THR A 606 -32.51 -23.08 7.93
C THR A 606 -33.28 -23.42 6.66
N PHE A 607 -33.34 -24.70 6.26
CA PHE A 607 -34.07 -25.12 5.05
C PHE A 607 -35.56 -24.69 5.06
N THR A 608 -36.21 -24.77 6.22
CA THR A 608 -37.63 -24.39 6.40
C THR A 608 -37.83 -22.89 6.57
N GLY A 609 -36.95 -22.22 7.31
CA GLY A 609 -37.02 -20.77 7.49
C GLY A 609 -36.57 -19.97 6.26
N GLY A 610 -35.70 -20.54 5.41
CA GLY A 610 -35.29 -19.94 4.14
C GLY A 610 -36.44 -19.92 3.12
N TRP A 611 -37.29 -20.96 3.13
CA TRP A 611 -38.50 -21.00 2.32
C TRP A 611 -39.52 -19.93 2.76
N LEU A 612 -39.75 -19.80 4.07
CA LEU A 612 -40.58 -18.73 4.64
C LEU A 612 -39.99 -17.34 4.38
N ALA A 613 -38.67 -17.17 4.50
CA ALA A 613 -38.00 -15.90 4.25
C ALA A 613 -38.01 -15.51 2.75
N ALA A 614 -38.04 -16.45 1.81
CA ALA A 614 -38.22 -16.15 0.39
C ALA A 614 -39.65 -15.63 0.07
N VAL A 615 -40.66 -16.25 0.69
CA VAL A 615 -42.08 -15.86 0.53
C VAL A 615 -42.37 -14.51 1.21
N PHE A 616 -41.84 -14.28 2.42
CA PHE A 616 -42.03 -13.00 3.13
C PHE A 616 -41.03 -11.92 2.69
N GLY A 617 -39.85 -12.28 2.21
CA GLY A 617 -38.82 -11.36 1.71
C GLY A 617 -39.22 -10.68 0.40
N SER A 618 -39.98 -11.37 -0.46
CA SER A 618 -40.59 -10.76 -1.64
C SER A 618 -41.64 -9.70 -1.25
N LEU A 619 -42.34 -9.86 -0.13
CA LEU A 619 -43.21 -8.82 0.44
C LEU A 619 -42.42 -7.63 1.04
N ALA A 620 -41.14 -7.80 1.40
CA ALA A 620 -40.27 -6.71 1.84
C ALA A 620 -39.82 -5.77 0.69
N SER A 621 -40.05 -6.15 -0.57
CA SER A 621 -39.84 -5.28 -1.74
C SER A 621 -40.89 -4.18 -1.87
N LEU A 622 -42.13 -4.42 -1.40
CA LEU A 622 -43.22 -3.45 -1.39
C LEU A 622 -42.85 -2.18 -0.60
N PRO A 623 -42.35 -2.26 0.65
CA PRO A 623 -41.82 -1.11 1.39
C PRO A 623 -40.76 -0.30 0.62
N LEU A 624 -39.86 -0.98 -0.09
CA LEU A 624 -38.79 -0.36 -0.89
C LEU A 624 -39.37 0.43 -2.07
N VAL A 625 -40.29 -0.18 -2.82
CA VAL A 625 -41.00 0.49 -3.93
C VAL A 625 -41.84 1.66 -3.42
N THR A 626 -42.57 1.50 -2.31
CA THR A 626 -43.32 2.61 -1.69
C THR A 626 -42.42 3.70 -1.12
N ARG A 627 -41.19 3.39 -0.71
CA ARG A 627 -40.22 4.39 -0.24
C ARG A 627 -39.72 5.26 -1.39
N ILE A 628 -39.59 4.69 -2.59
CA ILE A 628 -39.19 5.41 -3.81
C ILE A 628 -40.37 6.24 -4.35
N LEU A 629 -41.56 5.65 -4.45
CA LEU A 629 -42.73 6.31 -5.03
C LEU A 629 -43.42 7.31 -4.08
N PHE A 630 -43.38 7.05 -2.76
CA PHE A 630 -44.06 7.84 -1.73
C PHE A 630 -43.16 8.13 -0.50
N PRO A 631 -42.05 8.87 -0.67
CA PRO A 631 -41.07 9.10 0.38
C PRO A 631 -41.65 9.82 1.60
N ARG A 632 -42.59 10.76 1.42
CA ARG A 632 -43.22 11.53 2.51
C ARG A 632 -44.19 10.71 3.36
N ALA A 633 -45.00 9.85 2.73
CA ALA A 633 -45.93 8.97 3.45
C ALA A 633 -45.17 7.90 4.24
N THR A 634 -44.13 7.33 3.63
CA THR A 634 -43.23 6.37 4.28
C THR A 634 -42.49 7.01 5.45
N ALA A 635 -42.03 8.25 5.32
CA ALA A 635 -41.40 9.00 6.42
C ALA A 635 -42.37 9.22 7.59
N ARG A 636 -43.63 9.60 7.34
CA ARG A 636 -44.67 9.75 8.38
C ARG A 636 -45.01 8.42 9.07
N LEU A 637 -45.16 7.34 8.30
CA LEU A 637 -45.40 6.00 8.86
C LEU A 637 -44.23 5.56 9.73
N ARG A 638 -42.99 5.78 9.27
CA ARG A 638 -41.78 5.50 10.04
C ARG A 638 -41.72 6.33 11.33
N GLN A 639 -42.11 7.61 11.28
CA GLN A 639 -42.21 8.48 12.47
C GLN A 639 -43.24 7.98 13.49
N LEU A 640 -44.35 7.38 13.05
CA LEU A 640 -45.33 6.74 13.93
C LEU A 640 -44.75 5.49 14.62
N PHE A 641 -43.97 4.68 13.90
CA PHE A 641 -43.27 3.52 14.47
C PHE A 641 -42.02 3.88 15.29
N HIS A 642 -41.40 5.04 15.04
CA HIS A 642 -40.27 5.56 15.84
C HIS A 642 -40.64 5.81 17.30
N GLY A 643 -41.94 5.98 17.63
CA GLY A 643 -42.42 6.03 19.01
C GLY A 643 -42.09 4.78 19.84
N PHE A 644 -41.91 3.61 19.19
CA PHE A 644 -41.58 2.34 19.84
C PHE A 644 -40.07 2.16 20.14
N VAL A 645 -39.20 2.97 19.53
CA VAL A 645 -37.72 2.90 19.65
C VAL A 645 -37.14 4.27 20.04
N LYS A 646 -37.97 5.17 20.62
CA LYS A 646 -37.50 6.49 21.06
C LYS A 646 -36.42 6.33 22.14
N THR A 647 -35.33 7.08 21.99
CA THR A 647 -34.36 7.38 23.04
C THR A 647 -35.08 7.94 24.28
N PRO A 648 -34.54 7.72 25.49
CA PRO A 648 -35.14 8.25 26.72
C PRO A 648 -35.36 9.77 26.57
N ALA A 649 -36.50 10.27 27.04
CA ALA A 649 -36.90 11.66 26.76
C ALA A 649 -36.01 12.69 27.47
N VAL A 650 -35.35 12.28 28.56
CA VAL A 650 -34.37 13.06 29.31
C VAL A 650 -33.32 12.11 29.86
N THR A 651 -32.06 12.34 29.52
CA THR A 651 -30.88 11.64 30.02
C THR A 651 -29.95 12.63 30.74
N HIS A 652 -29.05 12.11 31.55
CA HIS A 652 -27.98 12.86 32.21
C HIS A 652 -26.66 12.12 32.02
N LEU A 653 -25.59 12.86 31.75
CA LEU A 653 -24.24 12.30 31.64
C LEU A 653 -23.56 12.30 33.01
N GLN A 654 -23.05 11.15 33.43
CA GLN A 654 -22.14 11.07 34.55
C GLN A 654 -20.76 11.55 34.11
N LEU A 655 -20.51 12.85 34.31
CA LEU A 655 -19.28 13.53 33.89
C LEU A 655 -18.23 13.60 34.99
N GLU A 656 -18.64 13.64 36.26
CA GLU A 656 -17.74 13.78 37.40
C GLU A 656 -17.57 12.45 38.15
N ARG A 657 -16.32 12.11 38.47
CA ARG A 657 -15.99 10.96 39.32
C ARG A 657 -15.72 11.42 40.76
N ALA A 658 -16.08 10.58 41.73
CA ALA A 658 -15.83 10.84 43.16
C ALA A 658 -14.46 10.29 43.60
N GLU A 659 -14.04 9.18 43.00
CA GLU A 659 -12.80 8.49 43.33
C GLU A 659 -11.57 9.07 42.60
N SER A 660 -10.38 8.83 43.13
CA SER A 660 -9.14 9.34 42.55
C SER A 660 -8.78 8.69 41.22
N GLU A 661 -9.09 7.40 41.03
CA GLU A 661 -8.76 6.63 39.82
C GLU A 661 -9.98 6.46 38.89
N PRO A 662 -9.80 6.52 37.56
CA PRO A 662 -10.89 6.29 36.61
C PRO A 662 -11.18 4.80 36.41
N GLY A 663 -12.44 4.45 36.13
CA GLY A 663 -12.87 3.06 35.96
C GLY A 663 -14.35 2.91 35.60
N PRO A 664 -14.78 1.72 35.17
CA PRO A 664 -16.18 1.46 34.81
C PRO A 664 -17.09 1.27 36.04
N GLU A 665 -16.52 1.18 37.24
CA GLU A 665 -17.21 0.93 38.50
C GLU A 665 -17.87 2.21 39.07
N PRO A 666 -18.92 2.08 39.89
CA PRO A 666 -19.56 3.23 40.53
C PRO A 666 -18.54 4.08 41.31
N GLY A 667 -18.61 5.40 41.17
CA GLY A 667 -17.67 6.34 41.81
C GLY A 667 -16.42 6.64 40.97
N HIS A 668 -16.05 5.76 40.04
CA HIS A 668 -14.88 5.90 39.16
C HIS A 668 -15.22 6.41 37.74
N VAL A 669 -16.51 6.50 37.40
CA VAL A 669 -17.02 7.00 36.12
C VAL A 669 -17.01 8.53 36.12
N GLY A 670 -16.42 9.11 35.08
CA GLY A 670 -16.26 10.54 34.87
C GLY A 670 -14.80 10.99 34.89
N TYR A 671 -14.63 12.31 34.98
CA TYR A 671 -13.38 13.03 35.15
C TYR A 671 -13.39 13.74 36.49
N ASN A 672 -12.23 14.04 37.05
CA ASN A 672 -12.17 15.05 38.11
C ASN A 672 -12.08 16.46 37.50
N VAL A 673 -12.31 17.50 38.32
CA VAL A 673 -12.34 18.90 37.84
C VAL A 673 -10.99 19.32 37.25
N ASP A 674 -9.87 18.86 37.82
CA ASP A 674 -8.53 19.18 37.34
C ASP A 674 -8.27 18.58 35.94
N GLU A 675 -8.72 17.36 35.69
CA GLU A 675 -8.66 16.71 34.38
C GLU A 675 -9.53 17.44 33.36
N MET A 676 -10.74 17.85 33.74
CA MET A 676 -11.60 18.66 32.87
C MET A 676 -10.94 20.00 32.52
N ALA A 677 -10.37 20.68 33.53
CA ALA A 677 -9.66 21.94 33.34
C ALA A 677 -8.44 21.75 32.42
N ALA A 678 -7.64 20.70 32.61
CA ALA A 678 -6.49 20.38 31.78
C ALA A 678 -6.87 20.04 30.33
N ILE A 679 -8.03 19.42 30.11
CA ILE A 679 -8.57 19.18 28.76
C ILE A 679 -8.89 20.50 28.08
N VAL A 680 -9.57 21.41 28.78
CA VAL A 680 -9.92 22.74 28.25
C VAL A 680 -8.65 23.57 28.02
N GLU A 681 -7.70 23.57 28.95
CA GLU A 681 -6.41 24.26 28.81
C GLU A 681 -5.63 23.75 27.60
N ARG A 682 -5.71 22.45 27.28
CA ARG A 682 -5.06 21.89 26.09
C ARG A 682 -5.73 22.34 24.77
N LEU A 683 -7.00 22.75 24.81
CA LEU A 683 -7.74 23.20 23.63
C LEU A 683 -7.62 24.71 23.38
N LEU A 684 -7.38 25.50 24.43
CA LEU A 684 -7.17 26.95 24.39
C LEU A 684 -5.70 27.27 24.08
#